data_AF-A0A1H4CU86-F1
#
_entry.id   AF-A0A1H4CU86-F1
#
_cell.length_a   1.000
_cell.length_b   1.000
_cell.length_c   1.000
_cell.angle_alpha   90.00
_cell.angle_beta   90.00
_cell.angle_gamma   90.00
#
_symmetry.space_group_name_H-M   'P 1'
#
loop_
_entity.id
_entity.type
_entity.pdbx_description
1 polymer ?
#
loop_
_entity_poly.entity_id
_entity_poly.type
_entity_poly.pdbx_seq_one_letter_code
_entity_poly.pdbx_strand_id
1 'polypeptide(L)'
;MLNILERDTEELTTLNHSTKVFHDALSNVKKGETRFHVTDPSGSVPDYDLEYIDNMMMFPDQLRGLILKMTKGGATYAPFLNYDETDLDNICLRFLDQFKKIELDVVDEYSVNVVSIALKHTDLHVYVTDEKINWFISDPDRVHIVESLPTERDKDTLRIIAGPFEMGYTKRDWTYLSSVAAFQNLFFWQAFTGGRKGPFKYIDVMLSDITGIGGLLSYVSMCSRAGEPRGLKAFLSPGCTRYPDELLSKYFQMDPKPEDSTPDNTLMLGKMMSVFTTSWYVNQYPSNFDESILKEAFAAEMREYADAILGDRKVLGVLARGTDYVTMNLGADRRHATPDQMISVIREWIEEDGYEKIFLATEDNDNLEKIRAAFPGKVMAISQERHTVSEMQKKNASLIYEFEQKLNTGKAYVDALEDTTVNYFYALYILARCDAFLCSGQCNGWDTVRSLNAGKFKRERKLMVAMEGDPAVEKWKEIRPVTAGIFARGAYPTNKAFFMTYRFDLKEPVNPDAVKTAWDKTLKVYPYMSYAVANRGGKLVLLENNLPFVIKETAEIVEPYERSGNFHSVTFCYMANALFVYVDHVPVDGTGFQLVLETFFYHYYCALDGCEYPVPEGVLTEKDGVAPGQEVDAYLMSDPIDPKTMMGKLAGGKVFTLKESILDDLFAKKEDCRGYCISVNSDEMMSYAKSVKGSPMSVLAVTFANALERENPDNKLPISVISPVSVRKVMGNTNSLLHQVVHNNYNFTPEELTGNDDEALNTKFRETMKGFTSEQNIRLMCGVYRGICEGYAKAYAAGALDNIILETRAKTNSAFSVSYLGTLRTGDYGNRIRMTAFHVMQEKGIMLQTTEVGKHFYIDWYQGFPGDKYVKAMRDLMLEAGMKSVSIERVE
;
A
#
# COMPACT_ATOMS: atom_id res chain seq x y z
N MET A 1 2.93 -3.71 -27.35
CA MET A 1 3.81 -4.88 -27.08
C MET A 1 3.14 -6.15 -27.55
N LEU A 2 3.86 -7.03 -28.24
CA LEU A 2 3.40 -8.38 -28.60
C LEU A 2 3.86 -9.40 -27.54
N ASN A 3 2.90 -10.10 -26.92
CA ASN A 3 3.13 -11.21 -26.01
C ASN A 3 3.15 -12.54 -26.77
N ILE A 4 3.98 -13.48 -26.32
CA ILE A 4 4.08 -14.82 -26.90
C ILE A 4 3.20 -15.78 -26.10
N LEU A 5 2.20 -16.35 -26.75
CA LEU A 5 1.21 -17.24 -26.16
C LEU A 5 1.31 -18.65 -26.76
N GLU A 6 0.79 -19.64 -26.04
CA GLU A 6 0.56 -20.96 -26.61
C GLU A 6 -0.47 -20.88 -27.75
N ARG A 7 -0.35 -21.78 -28.73
CA ARG A 7 -1.20 -21.80 -29.90
C ARG A 7 -2.67 -22.04 -29.54
N ASP A 8 -3.56 -21.15 -29.99
CA ASP A 8 -5.01 -21.29 -29.89
C ASP A 8 -5.63 -21.91 -31.17
N THR A 9 -6.90 -22.30 -31.05
CA THR A 9 -7.74 -22.90 -32.11
C THR A 9 -8.63 -21.90 -32.85
N GLU A 10 -8.60 -20.62 -32.46
CA GLU A 10 -9.30 -19.54 -33.17
C GLU A 10 -8.81 -19.40 -34.61
N GLU A 11 -9.61 -18.79 -35.50
CA GLU A 11 -9.19 -18.54 -36.88
C GLU A 11 -8.52 -17.15 -36.96
N LEU A 12 -7.18 -17.12 -36.97
CA LEU A 12 -6.38 -15.88 -37.01
C LEU A 12 -5.49 -15.79 -38.25
N THR A 13 -5.07 -14.55 -38.57
CA THR A 13 -4.03 -14.31 -39.58
C THR A 13 -2.76 -15.05 -39.23
N THR A 14 -2.21 -15.79 -40.20
CA THR A 14 -0.98 -16.58 -40.01
C THR A 14 0.25 -15.85 -40.55
N LEU A 15 1.27 -15.75 -39.70
CA LEU A 15 2.59 -15.18 -39.97
C LEU A 15 3.63 -16.31 -39.95
N ASN A 16 4.76 -16.08 -40.63
CA ASN A 16 5.90 -17.00 -40.57
C ASN A 16 6.84 -16.58 -39.45
N HIS A 17 7.30 -17.54 -38.65
CA HIS A 17 8.39 -17.33 -37.72
C HIS A 17 9.64 -16.88 -38.48
N SER A 18 10.23 -15.76 -38.04
CA SER A 18 11.45 -15.19 -38.62
C SER A 18 12.01 -14.11 -37.69
N THR A 19 13.20 -13.59 -38.00
CA THR A 19 13.77 -12.43 -37.30
C THR A 19 12.94 -11.15 -37.48
N LYS A 20 11.92 -11.14 -38.35
CA LYS A 20 11.02 -10.00 -38.60
C LYS A 20 9.60 -10.24 -38.10
N VAL A 21 9.33 -11.36 -37.43
CA VAL A 21 7.96 -11.76 -37.06
C VAL A 21 7.23 -10.67 -36.25
N PHE A 22 7.92 -9.97 -35.34
CA PHE A 22 7.32 -8.86 -34.60
C PHE A 22 6.99 -7.66 -35.50
N HIS A 23 7.87 -7.29 -36.42
CA HIS A 23 7.61 -6.22 -37.40
C HIS A 23 6.45 -6.56 -38.34
N ASP A 24 6.36 -7.82 -38.77
CA ASP A 24 5.28 -8.31 -39.62
C ASP A 24 3.94 -8.26 -38.87
N ALA A 25 3.93 -8.68 -37.60
CA ALA A 25 2.77 -8.57 -36.72
C ALA A 25 2.37 -7.11 -36.50
N LEU A 26 3.30 -6.22 -36.11
CA LEU A 26 3.03 -4.79 -35.91
C LEU A 26 2.50 -4.09 -37.18
N SER A 27 2.93 -4.54 -38.37
CA SER A 27 2.40 -4.03 -39.64
C SER A 27 0.92 -4.37 -39.84
N ASN A 28 0.44 -5.48 -39.29
CA ASN A 28 -0.97 -5.84 -39.26
C ASN A 28 -1.72 -5.22 -38.07
N VAL A 29 -1.04 -4.98 -36.94
CA VAL A 29 -1.60 -4.19 -35.82
C VAL A 29 -2.02 -2.79 -36.28
N LYS A 30 -1.23 -2.14 -37.14
CA LYS A 30 -1.60 -0.86 -37.77
C LYS A 30 -2.89 -0.93 -38.60
N LYS A 31 -3.31 -2.12 -39.02
CA LYS A 31 -4.55 -2.38 -39.78
C LYS A 31 -5.73 -2.77 -38.87
N GLY A 32 -5.50 -2.90 -37.56
CA GLY A 32 -6.52 -3.19 -36.55
C GLY A 32 -6.50 -4.62 -36.00
N GLU A 33 -5.59 -5.48 -36.45
CA GLU A 33 -5.45 -6.84 -35.93
C GLU A 33 -4.71 -6.85 -34.59
N THR A 34 -5.08 -7.77 -33.68
CA THR A 34 -4.49 -7.82 -32.33
C THR A 34 -4.00 -9.20 -31.93
N ARG A 35 -4.36 -10.25 -32.66
CA ARG A 35 -3.87 -11.61 -32.44
C ARG A 35 -3.42 -12.24 -33.75
N PHE A 36 -2.36 -13.03 -33.69
CA PHE A 36 -1.76 -13.68 -34.85
C PHE A 36 -1.35 -15.09 -34.53
N HIS A 37 -1.51 -15.96 -35.51
CA HIS A 37 -0.89 -17.26 -35.55
C HIS A 37 0.53 -17.13 -36.11
N VAL A 38 1.49 -17.81 -35.50
CA VAL A 38 2.84 -17.94 -36.05
C VAL A 38 3.16 -19.40 -36.28
N THR A 39 3.64 -19.71 -37.47
CA THR A 39 4.10 -21.04 -37.85
C THR A 39 5.55 -21.00 -38.31
N ASP A 40 6.31 -22.06 -38.03
CA ASP A 40 7.66 -22.23 -38.56
C ASP A 40 7.67 -23.37 -39.60
N PRO A 41 7.76 -23.06 -40.90
CA PRO A 41 7.79 -24.08 -41.95
C PRO A 41 8.94 -25.09 -41.82
N SER A 42 10.01 -24.75 -41.09
CA SER A 42 11.13 -25.65 -40.85
C SER A 42 10.90 -26.62 -39.68
N GLY A 43 9.90 -26.36 -38.83
CA GLY A 43 9.59 -27.14 -37.63
C GLY A 43 10.62 -27.00 -36.50
N SER A 44 11.51 -26.00 -36.57
CA SER A 44 12.53 -25.74 -35.55
C SER A 44 11.97 -25.04 -34.31
N VAL A 45 10.91 -24.27 -34.47
CA VAL A 45 10.14 -23.59 -33.42
C VAL A 45 8.70 -24.14 -33.44
N PRO A 46 8.10 -24.47 -32.28
CA PRO A 46 6.71 -24.90 -32.24
C PRO A 46 5.78 -23.75 -32.67
N ASP A 47 4.62 -24.07 -33.24
CA ASP A 47 3.60 -23.05 -33.55
C ASP A 47 3.16 -22.33 -32.26
N TYR A 48 2.98 -21.02 -32.34
CA TYR A 48 2.62 -20.16 -31.22
C TYR A 48 1.74 -19.00 -31.67
N ASP A 49 1.19 -18.26 -30.71
CA ASP A 49 0.39 -17.07 -31.00
C ASP A 49 1.10 -15.80 -30.51
N LEU A 50 0.83 -14.69 -31.19
CA LEU A 50 1.20 -13.35 -30.75
C LEU A 50 -0.06 -12.56 -30.40
N GLU A 51 -0.06 -11.89 -29.25
CA GLU A 51 -1.13 -10.97 -28.84
C GLU A 51 -0.57 -9.57 -28.61
N TYR A 52 -1.11 -8.59 -29.33
CA TYR A 52 -0.79 -7.18 -29.14
C TYR A 52 -1.60 -6.59 -27.99
N ILE A 53 -0.88 -6.06 -27.01
CA ILE A 53 -1.43 -5.21 -25.96
C ILE A 53 -0.83 -3.81 -26.11
N ASP A 54 -1.68 -2.79 -26.19
CA ASP A 54 -1.22 -1.41 -26.15
C ASP A 54 -0.54 -1.12 -24.80
N ASN A 55 0.63 -0.47 -24.83
CA ASN A 55 1.47 -0.32 -23.64
C ASN A 55 0.75 0.41 -22.50
N MET A 56 -0.20 1.29 -22.80
CA MET A 56 -1.00 1.97 -21.79
C MET A 56 -2.10 1.07 -21.19
N MET A 57 -2.52 0.00 -21.90
CA MET A 57 -3.46 -1.01 -21.39
C MET A 57 -2.83 -1.94 -20.34
N MET A 58 -1.50 -1.93 -20.21
CA MET A 58 -0.81 -2.70 -19.16
C MET A 58 -1.09 -2.14 -17.76
N PHE A 59 -1.43 -0.84 -17.65
CA PHE A 59 -1.81 -0.21 -16.40
C PHE A 59 -3.29 -0.50 -16.05
N PRO A 60 -3.63 -0.69 -14.75
CA PRO A 60 -5.02 -0.80 -14.30
C PRO A 60 -5.85 0.45 -14.65
N ASP A 61 -7.15 0.26 -14.90
CA ASP A 61 -8.06 1.31 -15.38
C ASP A 61 -8.06 2.59 -14.54
N GLN A 62 -8.13 2.47 -13.21
CA GLN A 62 -8.13 3.62 -12.31
C GLN A 62 -6.83 4.44 -12.44
N LEU A 63 -5.69 3.76 -12.44
CA LEU A 63 -4.39 4.41 -12.54
C LEU A 63 -4.18 5.01 -13.93
N ARG A 64 -4.56 4.30 -14.98
CA ARG A 64 -4.53 4.82 -16.35
C ARG A 64 -5.40 6.06 -16.49
N GLY A 65 -6.60 6.07 -15.90
CA GLY A 65 -7.47 7.24 -15.84
C GLY A 65 -6.81 8.44 -15.15
N LEU A 66 -6.10 8.19 -14.04
CA LEU A 66 -5.32 9.21 -13.35
C LEU A 66 -4.15 9.72 -14.20
N ILE A 67 -3.36 8.82 -14.82
CA ILE A 67 -2.24 9.18 -15.71
C ILE A 67 -2.77 10.07 -16.84
N LEU A 68 -3.78 9.63 -17.58
CA LEU A 68 -4.36 10.38 -18.69
C LEU A 68 -4.91 11.73 -18.24
N LYS A 69 -5.49 11.82 -17.03
CA LYS A 69 -5.92 13.09 -16.45
C LYS A 69 -4.73 14.01 -16.17
N MET A 70 -3.67 13.50 -15.54
CA MET A 70 -2.48 14.27 -15.19
C MET A 70 -1.67 14.72 -16.42
N THR A 71 -1.66 13.91 -17.47
CA THR A 71 -0.88 14.16 -18.70
C THR A 71 -1.70 14.80 -19.82
N LYS A 72 -2.97 15.14 -19.58
CA LYS A 72 -3.91 15.67 -20.60
C LYS A 72 -4.01 14.75 -21.83
N GLY A 73 -4.06 13.44 -21.58
CA GLY A 73 -4.11 12.39 -22.59
C GLY A 73 -2.74 11.96 -23.15
N GLY A 74 -1.64 12.31 -22.48
CA GLY A 74 -0.30 11.82 -22.78
C GLY A 74 -0.05 10.40 -22.26
N ALA A 75 0.88 9.69 -22.88
CA ALA A 75 1.24 8.33 -22.51
C ALA A 75 2.55 8.30 -21.69
N THR A 76 2.67 7.36 -20.75
CA THR A 76 3.92 7.12 -20.01
C THR A 76 4.83 6.14 -20.75
N TYR A 77 4.24 5.25 -21.55
CA TYR A 77 4.95 4.41 -22.51
C TYR A 77 4.55 4.77 -23.94
N ALA A 78 5.53 4.95 -24.82
CA ALA A 78 5.26 5.08 -26.24
C ALA A 78 4.70 3.75 -26.79
N PRO A 79 3.79 3.75 -27.79
CA PRO A 79 3.14 2.53 -28.27
C PRO A 79 4.05 1.62 -29.12
N PHE A 80 5.15 2.17 -29.68
CA PHE A 80 6.12 1.45 -30.52
C PHE A 80 5.51 0.56 -31.62
N LEU A 81 4.57 1.10 -32.40
CA LEU A 81 4.01 0.40 -33.58
C LEU A 81 5.05 0.26 -34.73
N ASN A 82 6.20 0.90 -34.60
CA ASN A 82 7.32 0.81 -35.53
C ASN A 82 8.61 1.16 -34.78
N TYR A 83 9.67 0.39 -35.01
CA TYR A 83 11.03 0.69 -34.56
C TYR A 83 12.03 0.07 -35.55
N ASP A 84 13.30 0.48 -35.47
CA ASP A 84 14.38 0.02 -36.35
C ASP A 84 15.63 -0.28 -35.51
N GLU A 85 15.91 -1.56 -35.30
CA GLU A 85 17.06 -2.06 -34.54
C GLU A 85 18.40 -1.75 -35.21
N THR A 86 18.38 -1.27 -36.46
CA THR A 86 19.58 -0.91 -37.23
C THR A 86 19.89 0.58 -37.21
N ASP A 87 18.96 1.42 -36.75
CA ASP A 87 19.17 2.87 -36.63
C ASP A 87 19.94 3.23 -35.35
N LEU A 88 21.24 2.86 -35.33
CA LEU A 88 22.13 3.04 -34.18
C LEU A 88 22.24 4.49 -33.71
N ASP A 89 22.04 5.46 -34.62
CA ASP A 89 22.02 6.89 -34.28
C ASP A 89 20.87 7.25 -33.32
N ASN A 90 19.80 6.46 -33.31
CA ASN A 90 18.63 6.64 -32.43
C ASN A 90 18.43 5.49 -31.44
N ILE A 91 19.42 4.63 -31.26
CA ILE A 91 19.46 3.64 -30.17
C ILE A 91 20.35 4.17 -29.05
N CYS A 92 19.82 4.19 -27.83
CA CYS A 92 20.53 4.70 -26.66
C CYS A 92 21.45 3.62 -26.06
N LEU A 93 22.47 3.17 -26.79
CA LEU A 93 23.37 2.10 -26.33
C LEU A 93 24.05 2.42 -24.99
N ARG A 94 24.30 3.70 -24.69
CA ARG A 94 24.87 4.14 -23.41
C ARG A 94 24.05 3.72 -22.18
N PHE A 95 22.76 3.44 -22.36
CA PHE A 95 21.93 2.87 -21.31
C PHE A 95 22.49 1.53 -20.81
N LEU A 96 23.08 0.73 -21.69
CA LEU A 96 23.61 -0.60 -21.35
C LEU A 96 25.00 -0.55 -20.70
N ASP A 97 25.76 0.53 -20.90
CA ASP A 97 27.14 0.69 -20.39
C ASP A 97 27.24 0.58 -18.84
N GLN A 98 26.13 0.80 -18.13
CA GLN A 98 26.08 0.73 -16.67
C GLN A 98 25.95 -0.70 -16.13
N PHE A 99 25.74 -1.69 -16.99
CA PHE A 99 25.48 -3.07 -16.59
C PHE A 99 26.64 -4.01 -16.99
N LYS A 100 26.74 -5.15 -16.30
CA LYS A 100 27.66 -6.25 -16.60
C LYS A 100 26.95 -7.51 -17.10
N LYS A 101 25.66 -7.65 -16.80
CA LYS A 101 24.81 -8.74 -17.29
C LYS A 101 23.35 -8.31 -17.33
N ILE A 102 22.55 -9.10 -18.07
CA ILE A 102 21.10 -8.99 -18.14
C ILE A 102 20.49 -10.23 -17.50
N GLU A 103 19.48 -10.04 -16.66
CA GLU A 103 18.66 -11.10 -16.09
C GLU A 103 17.23 -10.95 -16.60
N LEU A 104 16.62 -12.01 -17.11
CA LEU A 104 15.34 -11.95 -17.79
C LEU A 104 14.31 -12.92 -17.20
N ASP A 105 13.26 -12.38 -16.58
CA ASP A 105 12.13 -13.13 -16.02
C ASP A 105 10.94 -13.28 -17.01
N VAL A 106 11.00 -12.62 -18.18
CA VAL A 106 9.89 -12.59 -19.16
C VAL A 106 10.42 -12.65 -20.59
N VAL A 107 9.78 -13.40 -21.49
CA VAL A 107 10.09 -13.41 -22.93
C VAL A 107 8.88 -12.90 -23.71
N ASP A 108 9.04 -11.72 -24.29
CA ASP A 108 8.07 -10.97 -25.10
C ASP A 108 8.81 -10.20 -26.21
N GLU A 109 8.09 -9.50 -27.08
CA GLU A 109 8.69 -8.68 -28.13
C GLU A 109 9.82 -7.76 -27.63
N TYR A 110 9.57 -7.05 -26.53
CA TYR A 110 10.46 -6.01 -26.05
C TYR A 110 11.73 -6.57 -25.43
N SER A 111 11.60 -7.55 -24.53
CA SER A 111 12.73 -8.26 -23.95
C SER A 111 13.61 -8.93 -25.00
N VAL A 112 13.02 -9.61 -26.00
CA VAL A 112 13.79 -10.22 -27.10
C VAL A 112 14.60 -9.17 -27.85
N ASN A 113 14.00 -8.01 -28.17
CA ASN A 113 14.71 -6.93 -28.86
C ASN A 113 15.81 -6.29 -28.01
N VAL A 114 15.57 -6.07 -26.71
CA VAL A 114 16.59 -5.57 -25.78
C VAL A 114 17.80 -6.50 -25.75
N VAL A 115 17.57 -7.81 -25.62
CA VAL A 115 18.64 -8.84 -25.61
C VAL A 115 19.36 -8.89 -26.95
N SER A 116 18.64 -8.85 -28.07
CA SER A 116 19.21 -8.84 -29.42
C SER A 116 20.19 -7.66 -29.63
N ILE A 117 19.77 -6.44 -29.23
CA ILE A 117 20.64 -5.25 -29.29
C ILE A 117 21.84 -5.40 -28.35
N ALA A 118 21.63 -5.86 -27.11
CA ALA A 118 22.71 -6.03 -26.15
C ALA A 118 23.77 -7.01 -26.66
N LEU A 119 23.38 -8.20 -27.13
CA LEU A 119 24.31 -9.21 -27.64
C LEU A 119 25.05 -8.72 -28.89
N LYS A 120 24.40 -7.95 -29.76
CA LYS A 120 25.03 -7.48 -31.00
C LYS A 120 26.03 -6.34 -30.78
N HIS A 121 25.84 -5.53 -29.74
CA HIS A 121 26.56 -4.27 -29.56
C HIS A 121 27.35 -4.14 -28.24
N THR A 122 27.30 -5.16 -27.38
CA THR A 122 27.99 -5.18 -26.09
C THR A 122 28.52 -6.59 -25.79
N ASP A 123 29.33 -6.71 -24.74
CA ASP A 123 29.85 -7.98 -24.22
C ASP A 123 28.97 -8.57 -23.08
N LEU A 124 27.72 -8.10 -22.95
CA LEU A 124 26.82 -8.53 -21.88
C LEU A 124 26.43 -10.00 -22.03
N HIS A 125 26.44 -10.72 -20.90
CA HIS A 125 25.84 -12.05 -20.78
C HIS A 125 24.38 -11.92 -20.34
N VAL A 126 23.52 -12.82 -20.83
CA VAL A 126 22.09 -12.86 -20.54
C VAL A 126 21.73 -14.15 -19.82
N TYR A 127 21.05 -14.04 -18.70
CA TYR A 127 20.55 -15.17 -17.90
C TYR A 127 19.03 -15.12 -17.89
N VAL A 128 18.37 -16.22 -18.24
CA VAL A 128 16.93 -16.22 -18.53
C VAL A 128 16.28 -17.53 -18.10
N THR A 129 15.07 -17.43 -17.54
CA THR A 129 14.34 -18.59 -17.01
C THR A 129 13.41 -19.23 -18.02
N ASP A 130 13.06 -18.53 -19.10
CA ASP A 130 12.16 -19.03 -20.15
C ASP A 130 12.94 -19.42 -21.40
N GLU A 131 12.89 -20.71 -21.76
CA GLU A 131 13.58 -21.30 -22.90
C GLU A 131 13.13 -20.73 -24.26
N LYS A 132 11.95 -20.08 -24.33
CA LYS A 132 11.42 -19.47 -25.56
C LYS A 132 12.34 -18.41 -26.16
N ILE A 133 13.26 -17.84 -25.38
CA ILE A 133 14.26 -16.91 -25.89
C ILE A 133 15.08 -17.52 -27.04
N ASN A 134 15.33 -18.84 -26.99
CA ASN A 134 16.08 -19.58 -28.00
C ASN A 134 15.33 -19.69 -29.33
N TRP A 135 14.03 -19.41 -29.36
CA TRP A 135 13.26 -19.34 -30.60
C TRP A 135 13.67 -18.13 -31.43
N PHE A 136 14.13 -17.06 -30.79
CA PHE A 136 14.44 -15.79 -31.46
C PHE A 136 15.95 -15.50 -31.53
N ILE A 137 16.72 -16.03 -30.59
CA ILE A 137 18.14 -15.70 -30.40
C ILE A 137 18.94 -16.98 -30.26
N SER A 138 19.99 -17.13 -31.09
CA SER A 138 20.93 -18.25 -31.03
C SER A 138 22.34 -17.72 -30.73
N ASP A 139 22.71 -17.72 -29.45
CA ASP A 139 24.04 -17.36 -28.96
C ASP A 139 24.35 -18.17 -27.67
N PRO A 140 24.76 -19.44 -27.81
CA PRO A 140 24.93 -20.35 -26.66
C PRO A 140 26.09 -19.96 -25.73
N ASP A 141 27.00 -19.07 -26.16
CA ASP A 141 28.13 -18.62 -25.35
C ASP A 141 27.70 -17.53 -24.35
N ARG A 142 26.68 -16.73 -24.71
CA ARG A 142 26.26 -15.56 -23.93
C ARG A 142 24.82 -15.61 -23.43
N VAL A 143 23.97 -16.49 -23.96
CA VAL A 143 22.60 -16.70 -23.46
C VAL A 143 22.56 -17.98 -22.63
N HIS A 144 22.30 -17.82 -21.33
CA HIS A 144 22.32 -18.87 -20.33
C HIS A 144 20.90 -19.15 -19.82
N ILE A 145 20.35 -20.32 -20.14
CA ILE A 145 19.09 -20.77 -19.55
C ILE A 145 19.36 -21.22 -18.11
N VAL A 146 18.61 -20.68 -17.15
CA VAL A 146 18.76 -20.98 -15.73
C VAL A 146 17.43 -21.37 -15.09
N GLU A 147 17.45 -22.24 -14.08
CA GLU A 147 16.23 -22.66 -13.37
C GLU A 147 15.60 -21.51 -12.56
N SER A 148 16.42 -20.59 -12.05
CA SER A 148 15.95 -19.42 -11.31
C SER A 148 16.98 -18.30 -11.34
N LEU A 149 16.50 -17.06 -11.18
CA LEU A 149 17.35 -15.88 -11.03
C LEU A 149 17.61 -15.57 -9.55
N PRO A 150 18.76 -14.97 -9.20
CA PRO A 150 19.05 -14.54 -7.84
C PRO A 150 17.95 -13.66 -7.25
N THR A 151 17.72 -13.76 -5.94
CA THR A 151 16.74 -12.90 -5.25
C THR A 151 17.32 -11.56 -4.81
N GLU A 152 18.64 -11.48 -4.65
CA GLU A 152 19.35 -10.26 -4.31
C GLU A 152 19.54 -9.37 -5.55
N ARG A 153 19.43 -8.05 -5.35
CA ARG A 153 19.61 -7.06 -6.42
C ARG A 153 21.06 -6.62 -6.48
N ASP A 154 21.68 -6.74 -7.65
CA ASP A 154 22.97 -6.16 -7.93
C ASP A 154 22.81 -4.78 -8.60
N LYS A 155 23.73 -3.87 -8.31
CA LYS A 155 23.70 -2.49 -8.82
C LYS A 155 24.17 -2.36 -10.27
N ASP A 156 24.80 -3.40 -10.81
CA ASP A 156 25.33 -3.44 -12.17
C ASP A 156 24.66 -4.54 -13.02
N THR A 157 23.48 -5.02 -12.63
CA THR A 157 22.71 -6.02 -13.38
C THR A 157 21.41 -5.42 -13.87
N LEU A 158 21.12 -5.52 -15.17
CA LEU A 158 19.81 -5.15 -15.69
C LEU A 158 18.86 -6.33 -15.58
N ARG A 159 17.96 -6.29 -14.61
CA ARG A 159 16.88 -7.25 -14.48
C ARG A 159 15.61 -6.77 -15.15
N ILE A 160 15.10 -7.58 -16.07
CA ILE A 160 13.91 -7.30 -16.88
C ILE A 160 12.79 -8.24 -16.47
N ILE A 161 11.65 -7.66 -16.07
CA ILE A 161 10.50 -8.37 -15.53
C ILE A 161 9.20 -8.10 -16.31
N ALA A 162 8.18 -8.91 -16.03
CA ALA A 162 6.83 -8.68 -16.52
C ALA A 162 6.11 -7.55 -15.73
N GLY A 163 5.16 -6.87 -16.38
CA GLY A 163 4.29 -5.84 -15.78
C GLY A 163 4.74 -4.40 -16.05
N PRO A 164 3.91 -3.37 -15.80
CA PRO A 164 4.20 -2.00 -16.27
C PRO A 164 4.90 -1.09 -15.25
N PHE A 165 5.01 -1.48 -13.98
CA PHE A 165 5.25 -0.53 -12.89
C PHE A 165 6.72 -0.21 -12.61
N GLU A 166 7.63 -1.13 -12.93
CA GLU A 166 9.05 -0.94 -12.68
C GLU A 166 9.66 -0.12 -13.84
N MET A 167 9.44 1.19 -13.77
CA MET A 167 9.88 2.15 -14.79
C MET A 167 11.29 2.68 -14.55
N GLY A 168 11.89 2.36 -13.39
CA GLY A 168 13.13 2.91 -12.88
C GLY A 168 13.09 4.36 -12.41
N TYR A 169 12.35 5.23 -13.09
CA TYR A 169 12.20 6.65 -12.75
C TYR A 169 11.74 6.89 -11.30
N THR A 170 10.74 6.15 -10.84
CA THR A 170 10.09 6.34 -9.53
C THR A 170 11.07 6.14 -8.36
N LYS A 171 11.94 5.13 -8.47
CA LYS A 171 12.94 4.77 -7.44
C LYS A 171 14.35 5.31 -7.76
N ARG A 172 14.54 5.95 -8.92
CA ARG A 172 15.85 6.27 -9.49
C ARG A 172 16.77 5.05 -9.59
N ASP A 173 16.17 3.91 -9.91
CA ASP A 173 16.85 2.61 -9.97
C ASP A 173 16.56 1.95 -11.32
N TRP A 174 17.55 1.93 -12.21
CA TRP A 174 17.41 1.39 -13.56
C TRP A 174 17.89 -0.05 -13.69
N THR A 175 18.28 -0.69 -12.58
CA THR A 175 18.74 -2.08 -12.56
C THR A 175 17.56 -3.06 -12.54
N TYR A 176 16.34 -2.58 -12.31
CA TYR A 176 15.14 -3.41 -12.20
C TYR A 176 13.99 -2.77 -12.97
N LEU A 177 13.71 -3.28 -14.17
CA LEU A 177 12.80 -2.66 -15.13
C LEU A 177 11.78 -3.66 -15.67
N SER A 178 10.62 -3.15 -16.07
CA SER A 178 9.74 -3.89 -16.97
C SER A 178 10.37 -4.05 -18.37
N SER A 179 9.93 -5.05 -19.13
CA SER A 179 10.33 -5.21 -20.54
C SER A 179 10.05 -3.96 -21.37
N VAL A 180 8.86 -3.37 -21.21
CA VAL A 180 8.49 -2.10 -21.88
C VAL A 180 9.36 -0.92 -21.45
N ALA A 181 9.75 -0.80 -20.18
CA ALA A 181 10.64 0.27 -19.73
C ALA A 181 12.07 0.08 -20.24
N ALA A 182 12.61 -1.13 -20.19
CA ALA A 182 13.94 -1.44 -20.72
C ALA A 182 14.01 -1.14 -22.22
N PHE A 183 13.00 -1.58 -22.98
CA PHE A 183 12.88 -1.29 -24.41
C PHE A 183 12.72 0.20 -24.69
N GLN A 184 11.84 0.90 -23.96
CA GLN A 184 11.66 2.35 -24.12
C GLN A 184 12.96 3.12 -23.87
N ASN A 185 13.79 2.71 -22.91
CA ASN A 185 15.07 3.36 -22.65
C ASN A 185 16.06 3.21 -23.81
N LEU A 186 16.12 2.02 -24.43
CA LEU A 186 16.95 1.78 -25.60
C LEU A 186 16.43 2.51 -26.84
N PHE A 187 15.12 2.46 -27.10
CA PHE A 187 14.47 3.03 -28.29
C PHE A 187 13.92 4.45 -28.05
N PHE A 188 14.36 5.12 -26.99
CA PHE A 188 13.84 6.44 -26.57
C PHE A 188 13.87 7.45 -27.71
N TRP A 189 14.99 7.56 -28.43
CA TRP A 189 15.13 8.54 -29.50
C TRP A 189 14.25 8.24 -30.70
N GLN A 190 14.03 6.97 -31.04
CA GLN A 190 13.08 6.61 -32.09
C GLN A 190 11.63 6.95 -31.70
N ALA A 191 11.25 6.71 -30.44
CA ALA A 191 9.95 7.16 -29.93
C ALA A 191 9.82 8.69 -30.02
N PHE A 192 10.87 9.41 -29.62
CA PHE A 192 10.84 10.86 -29.53
C PHE A 192 10.85 11.55 -30.91
N THR A 193 11.57 11.01 -31.90
CA THR A 193 11.56 11.53 -33.27
C THR A 193 10.40 11.00 -34.11
N GLY A 194 9.73 9.94 -33.65
CA GLY A 194 8.77 9.17 -34.45
C GLY A 194 9.45 8.40 -35.59
N GLY A 195 10.71 7.98 -35.40
CA GLY A 195 11.53 7.30 -36.42
C GLY A 195 12.04 8.22 -37.54
N ARG A 196 11.81 9.53 -37.45
CA ARG A 196 12.31 10.52 -38.42
C ARG A 196 13.78 10.84 -38.15
N LYS A 197 14.58 11.05 -39.20
CA LYS A 197 16.02 11.41 -39.05
C LYS A 197 16.29 12.92 -38.97
N GLY A 198 15.35 13.76 -39.41
CA GLY A 198 15.44 15.23 -39.32
C GLY A 198 16.62 15.85 -40.09
N PRO A 199 16.60 17.18 -40.25
CA PRO A 199 17.55 17.98 -39.49
C PRO A 199 16.78 18.70 -38.38
N PHE A 200 16.66 18.04 -37.23
CA PHE A 200 16.03 18.65 -36.07
C PHE A 200 16.92 19.75 -35.50
N LYS A 201 16.33 20.91 -35.23
CA LYS A 201 16.97 22.05 -34.59
C LYS A 201 16.37 22.35 -33.22
N TYR A 202 15.09 22.02 -33.04
CA TYR A 202 14.32 22.52 -31.92
C TYR A 202 13.51 21.44 -31.22
N ILE A 203 13.24 21.68 -29.93
CA ILE A 203 12.29 20.93 -29.11
C ILE A 203 11.21 21.91 -28.64
N ASP A 204 9.95 21.65 -29.01
CA ASP A 204 8.79 22.41 -28.55
C ASP A 204 8.23 21.75 -27.28
N VAL A 205 8.44 22.42 -26.16
CA VAL A 205 8.04 21.98 -24.83
C VAL A 205 6.59 22.42 -24.61
N MET A 206 5.69 21.45 -24.43
CA MET A 206 4.31 21.70 -23.99
C MET A 206 4.08 21.02 -22.64
N LEU A 207 3.59 21.78 -21.67
CA LEU A 207 3.33 21.32 -20.31
C LEU A 207 1.84 21.41 -19.99
N SER A 208 1.38 20.63 -19.03
CA SER A 208 0.00 20.70 -18.56
C SER A 208 -0.23 21.90 -17.64
N ASP A 209 -1.47 22.40 -17.60
CA ASP A 209 -1.89 23.54 -16.76
C ASP A 209 -1.71 23.29 -15.25
N ILE A 210 -1.62 22.03 -14.84
CA ILE A 210 -1.32 21.63 -13.45
C ILE A 210 0.14 21.85 -13.05
N THR A 211 1.03 22.13 -14.01
CA THR A 211 2.47 22.27 -13.73
C THR A 211 2.71 23.61 -13.04
N GLY A 212 3.15 23.57 -11.79
CA GLY A 212 3.60 24.77 -11.09
C GLY A 212 4.85 25.39 -11.71
N ILE A 213 5.04 26.69 -11.53
CA ILE A 213 6.11 27.48 -12.15
C ILE A 213 7.52 26.90 -11.92
N GLY A 214 7.84 26.39 -10.72
CA GLY A 214 9.14 25.76 -10.46
C GLY A 214 9.36 24.48 -11.28
N GLY A 215 8.28 23.72 -11.51
CA GLY A 215 8.30 22.55 -12.39
C GLY A 215 8.48 22.96 -13.85
N LEU A 216 7.79 24.02 -14.29
CA LEU A 216 7.92 24.57 -15.65
C LEU A 216 9.38 24.93 -15.96
N LEU A 217 10.02 25.71 -15.10
CA LEU A 217 11.42 26.11 -15.27
C LEU A 217 12.37 24.89 -15.26
N SER A 218 12.12 23.93 -14.36
CA SER A 218 12.92 22.70 -14.27
C SER A 218 12.80 21.85 -15.53
N TYR A 219 11.59 21.68 -16.07
CA TYR A 219 11.36 20.90 -17.29
C TYR A 219 11.96 21.57 -18.51
N VAL A 220 11.83 22.89 -18.66
CA VAL A 220 12.46 23.62 -19.78
C VAL A 220 13.98 23.50 -19.71
N SER A 221 14.58 23.71 -18.53
CA SER A 221 16.03 23.55 -18.34
C SER A 221 16.51 22.13 -18.67
N MET A 222 15.79 21.12 -18.18
CA MET A 222 16.09 19.71 -18.46
C MET A 222 15.98 19.39 -19.95
N CYS A 223 14.94 19.88 -20.64
CA CYS A 223 14.77 19.67 -22.07
C CYS A 223 15.88 20.32 -22.89
N SER A 224 16.29 21.55 -22.53
CA SER A 224 17.41 22.23 -23.18
C SER A 224 18.71 21.44 -23.03
N ARG A 225 19.03 20.98 -21.82
CA ARG A 225 20.27 20.23 -21.55
C ARG A 225 20.27 18.83 -22.17
N ALA A 226 19.13 18.15 -22.16
CA ALA A 226 19.00 16.83 -22.80
C ALA A 226 19.03 16.93 -24.33
N GLY A 227 18.62 18.07 -24.90
CA GLY A 227 18.66 18.33 -26.35
C GLY A 227 20.02 18.79 -26.87
N GLU A 228 20.79 19.52 -26.04
CA GLU A 228 22.06 20.15 -26.42
C GLU A 228 23.09 19.18 -27.06
N PRO A 229 23.30 17.94 -26.56
CA PRO A 229 24.22 16.98 -27.19
C PRO A 229 23.85 16.58 -28.62
N ARG A 230 22.60 16.82 -29.05
CA ARG A 230 22.12 16.61 -30.42
C ARG A 230 21.96 17.91 -31.20
N GLY A 231 22.45 19.03 -30.67
CA GLY A 231 22.32 20.35 -31.29
C GLY A 231 20.89 20.90 -31.25
N LEU A 232 20.03 20.38 -30.37
CA LEU A 232 18.64 20.80 -30.24
C LEU A 232 18.51 21.92 -29.21
N LYS A 233 17.73 22.96 -29.54
CA LYS A 233 17.35 24.02 -28.61
C LYS A 233 15.90 23.87 -28.20
N ALA A 234 15.62 23.85 -26.90
CA ALA A 234 14.25 23.78 -26.41
C ALA A 234 13.63 25.17 -26.26
N PHE A 235 12.35 25.31 -26.58
CA PHE A 235 11.55 26.50 -26.30
C PHE A 235 10.17 26.09 -25.77
N LEU A 236 9.52 26.97 -25.01
CA LEU A 236 8.17 26.74 -24.51
C LEU A 236 7.15 27.12 -25.58
N SER A 237 6.19 26.23 -25.85
CA SER A 237 5.12 26.53 -26.81
C SER A 237 4.28 27.73 -26.34
N PRO A 238 3.99 28.73 -27.21
CA PRO A 238 3.21 29.89 -26.82
C PRO A 238 1.84 29.51 -26.26
N GLY A 239 1.49 30.06 -25.09
CA GLY A 239 0.19 29.83 -24.45
C GLY A 239 -0.11 28.39 -24.02
N CYS A 240 0.90 27.51 -23.91
CA CYS A 240 0.66 26.12 -23.52
C CYS A 240 0.53 25.89 -22.01
N THR A 241 0.68 26.93 -21.19
CA THR A 241 0.62 26.81 -19.72
C THR A 241 -0.40 27.78 -19.14
N ARG A 242 -0.75 27.60 -17.87
CA ARG A 242 -1.60 28.55 -17.15
C ARG A 242 -0.97 29.94 -16.97
N TYR A 243 0.34 30.06 -17.12
CA TYR A 243 1.07 31.32 -16.97
C TYR A 243 1.12 32.05 -18.32
N PRO A 244 0.60 33.28 -18.42
CA PRO A 244 0.68 34.06 -19.65
C PRO A 244 2.13 34.31 -20.09
N ASP A 245 2.39 34.32 -21.39
CA ASP A 245 3.73 34.56 -21.96
C ASP A 245 4.30 35.93 -21.53
N GLU A 246 3.44 36.94 -21.33
CA GLU A 246 3.80 38.26 -20.81
C GLU A 246 4.35 38.18 -19.37
N LEU A 247 3.71 37.37 -18.51
CA LEU A 247 4.18 37.14 -17.14
C LEU A 247 5.53 36.42 -17.17
N LEU A 248 5.64 35.34 -17.95
CA LEU A 248 6.87 34.55 -18.03
C LEU A 248 8.05 35.40 -18.52
N SER A 249 7.86 36.17 -19.59
CA SER A 249 8.91 37.02 -20.17
C SER A 249 9.28 38.22 -19.30
N LYS A 250 8.35 38.70 -18.46
CA LYS A 250 8.60 39.78 -17.50
C LYS A 250 9.57 39.37 -16.39
N TYR A 251 9.47 38.14 -15.87
CA TYR A 251 10.24 37.70 -14.70
C TYR A 251 11.35 36.69 -15.00
N PHE A 252 11.25 35.93 -16.09
CA PHE A 252 12.16 34.83 -16.40
C PHE A 252 12.84 35.00 -17.78
N GLN A 253 14.04 34.46 -17.91
CA GLN A 253 14.76 34.34 -19.18
C GLN A 253 14.29 33.10 -19.91
N MET A 254 13.17 33.24 -20.63
CA MET A 254 12.59 32.18 -21.45
C MET A 254 12.85 32.48 -22.93
N ASP A 255 13.38 31.51 -23.67
CA ASP A 255 13.57 31.65 -25.11
C ASP A 255 12.21 31.70 -25.82
N PRO A 256 11.95 32.73 -26.65
CA PRO A 256 10.75 32.76 -27.47
C PRO A 256 10.82 31.68 -28.54
N LYS A 257 9.65 31.33 -29.10
CA LYS A 257 9.59 30.45 -30.27
C LYS A 257 10.47 31.00 -31.40
N PRO A 258 11.47 30.24 -31.90
CA PRO A 258 12.31 30.67 -33.01
C PRO A 258 11.50 30.90 -34.29
N GLU A 259 11.83 31.95 -35.04
CA GLU A 259 11.12 32.30 -36.29
C GLU A 259 11.24 31.22 -37.38
N ASP A 260 12.35 30.48 -37.42
CA ASP A 260 12.58 29.40 -38.38
C ASP A 260 12.11 28.01 -37.90
N SER A 261 11.37 27.94 -36.78
CA SER A 261 10.78 26.68 -36.29
C SER A 261 9.63 26.22 -37.19
N THR A 262 9.74 25.01 -37.73
CA THR A 262 8.73 24.34 -38.58
C THR A 262 8.42 22.93 -38.07
N PRO A 263 7.29 22.31 -38.47
CA PRO A 263 6.99 20.92 -38.10
C PRO A 263 8.06 19.88 -38.52
N ASP A 264 8.89 20.21 -39.51
CA ASP A 264 9.93 19.34 -40.05
C ASP A 264 11.26 19.43 -39.29
N ASN A 265 11.56 20.58 -38.67
CA ASN A 265 12.79 20.80 -37.90
C ASN A 265 12.58 20.88 -36.37
N THR A 266 11.34 20.71 -35.89
CA THR A 266 10.98 20.80 -34.48
C THR A 266 10.34 19.49 -33.96
N LEU A 267 10.83 19.00 -32.83
CA LEU A 267 10.28 17.85 -32.11
C LEU A 267 9.25 18.31 -31.07
N MET A 268 8.03 17.79 -31.14
CA MET A 268 6.93 18.15 -30.23
C MET A 268 6.94 17.26 -28.99
N LEU A 269 7.13 17.84 -27.79
CA LEU A 269 7.10 17.06 -26.55
C LEU A 269 5.69 16.72 -26.06
N GLY A 270 4.66 17.51 -26.37
CA GLY A 270 3.32 17.45 -25.73
C GLY A 270 2.88 16.10 -25.14
N LYS A 271 2.34 15.19 -25.96
CA LYS A 271 1.88 13.87 -25.47
C LYS A 271 3.00 12.91 -25.06
N MET A 272 4.24 13.24 -25.39
CA MET A 272 5.46 12.47 -25.08
C MET A 272 6.21 13.00 -23.86
N MET A 273 5.71 14.02 -23.16
CA MET A 273 6.38 14.63 -22.02
C MET A 273 6.68 13.58 -20.93
N SER A 274 5.71 12.70 -20.65
CA SER A 274 5.90 11.65 -19.65
C SER A 274 6.90 10.59 -20.13
N VAL A 275 6.84 10.15 -21.40
CA VAL A 275 7.88 9.27 -21.99
C VAL A 275 9.27 9.90 -21.86
N PHE A 276 9.41 11.19 -22.17
CA PHE A 276 10.66 11.91 -22.12
C PHE A 276 11.22 11.99 -20.69
N THR A 277 10.43 12.50 -19.76
CA THR A 277 10.83 12.73 -18.36
C THR A 277 11.06 11.44 -17.57
N THR A 278 10.46 10.32 -18.00
CA THR A 278 10.65 9.00 -17.39
C THR A 278 11.72 8.14 -18.08
N SER A 279 12.46 8.67 -19.05
CA SER A 279 13.57 7.94 -19.69
C SER A 279 14.87 8.09 -18.91
N TRP A 280 15.67 7.03 -18.86
CA TRP A 280 17.03 7.03 -18.31
C TRP A 280 17.89 8.13 -18.93
N TYR A 281 17.80 8.30 -20.26
CA TYR A 281 18.60 9.28 -21.01
C TYR A 281 18.39 10.69 -20.48
N VAL A 282 17.13 11.13 -20.39
CA VAL A 282 16.80 12.49 -19.93
C VAL A 282 17.18 12.67 -18.46
N ASN A 283 17.06 11.62 -17.66
CA ASN A 283 17.42 11.64 -16.25
C ASN A 283 18.94 11.71 -15.98
N GLN A 284 19.79 11.63 -17.00
CA GLN A 284 21.22 11.94 -16.88
C GLN A 284 21.49 13.45 -16.83
N TYR A 285 20.51 14.27 -17.22
CA TYR A 285 20.65 15.72 -17.26
C TYR A 285 19.94 16.34 -16.05
N PRO A 286 20.60 17.23 -15.31
CA PRO A 286 20.00 17.83 -14.13
C PRO A 286 18.89 18.79 -14.54
N SER A 287 17.77 18.73 -13.82
CA SER A 287 16.65 19.66 -13.97
C SER A 287 16.81 20.94 -13.15
N ASN A 288 17.98 21.14 -12.52
CA ASN A 288 18.27 22.32 -11.70
C ASN A 288 18.53 23.56 -12.56
N PHE A 289 18.28 24.74 -11.99
CA PHE A 289 18.59 26.03 -12.61
C PHE A 289 19.15 26.98 -11.55
N ASP A 290 19.94 27.96 -11.97
CA ASP A 290 20.47 28.98 -11.09
C ASP A 290 19.76 30.33 -11.32
N GLU A 291 20.25 31.37 -10.65
CA GLU A 291 19.70 32.72 -10.70
C GLU A 291 19.68 33.32 -12.12
N SER A 292 20.46 32.80 -13.08
CA SER A 292 20.47 33.28 -14.46
C SER A 292 19.13 33.06 -15.19
N ILE A 293 18.26 32.19 -14.69
CA ILE A 293 16.91 32.02 -15.25
C ILE A 293 16.00 33.21 -14.94
N LEU A 294 16.37 34.06 -13.99
CA LEU A 294 15.61 35.24 -13.58
C LEU A 294 16.04 36.45 -14.40
N LYS A 295 15.11 37.38 -14.64
CA LYS A 295 15.45 38.70 -15.15
C LYS A 295 16.19 39.49 -14.06
N GLU A 296 17.24 40.20 -14.45
CA GLU A 296 18.13 40.89 -13.50
C GLU A 296 17.40 41.86 -12.57
N ALA A 297 16.42 42.61 -13.09
CA ALA A 297 15.62 43.52 -12.26
C ALA A 297 14.84 42.78 -11.17
N PHE A 298 14.26 41.62 -11.48
CA PHE A 298 13.52 40.81 -10.53
C PHE A 298 14.45 40.13 -9.51
N ALA A 299 15.60 39.61 -9.97
CA ALA A 299 16.62 39.04 -9.10
C ALA A 299 17.16 40.09 -8.10
N ALA A 300 17.41 41.32 -8.55
CA ALA A 300 17.86 42.41 -7.70
C ALA A 300 16.85 42.77 -6.60
N GLU A 301 15.56 42.84 -6.93
CA GLU A 301 14.48 43.09 -5.97
C GLU A 301 14.39 41.98 -4.91
N MET A 302 14.50 40.71 -5.33
CA MET A 302 14.52 39.56 -4.42
C MET A 302 15.74 39.54 -3.50
N ARG A 303 16.92 39.97 -3.97
CA ARG A 303 18.12 40.12 -3.13
C ARG A 303 17.90 41.14 -2.03
N GLU A 304 17.43 42.34 -2.39
CA GLU A 304 17.16 43.41 -1.43
C GLU A 304 16.14 42.97 -0.37
N TYR A 305 15.04 42.35 -0.81
CA TYR A 305 14.00 41.89 0.10
C TYR A 305 14.47 40.75 1.02
N ALA A 306 15.25 39.80 0.50
CA ALA A 306 15.82 38.72 1.30
C ALA A 306 16.80 39.24 2.36
N ASP A 307 17.66 40.20 1.99
CA ASP A 307 18.60 40.83 2.92
C ASP A 307 17.86 41.60 4.02
N ALA A 308 16.76 42.28 3.69
CA ALA A 308 15.90 42.95 4.67
C ALA A 308 15.18 41.97 5.62
N ILE A 309 14.70 40.82 5.12
CA ILE A 309 13.99 39.83 5.93
C ILE A 309 14.94 39.01 6.80
N LEU A 310 16.10 38.61 6.30
CA LEU A 310 17.03 37.75 7.02
C LEU A 310 17.90 38.58 7.96
N GLY A 311 18.47 39.68 7.48
CA GLY A 311 19.50 40.45 8.18
C GLY A 311 20.70 39.58 8.56
N ASP A 312 21.37 39.91 9.65
CA ASP A 312 22.54 39.16 10.15
C ASP A 312 22.19 37.96 11.04
N ARG A 313 20.92 37.53 11.07
CA ARG A 313 20.44 36.47 11.98
C ARG A 313 20.72 35.09 11.43
N LYS A 314 20.96 34.12 12.33
CA LYS A 314 21.00 32.70 11.95
C LYS A 314 19.59 32.15 11.74
N VAL A 315 19.21 31.83 10.50
CA VAL A 315 17.81 31.51 10.14
C VAL A 315 17.65 30.09 9.60
N LEU A 316 16.69 29.35 10.17
CA LEU A 316 16.21 28.08 9.62
C LEU A 316 15.12 28.33 8.58
N GLY A 317 15.37 27.94 7.33
CA GLY A 317 14.37 27.95 6.27
C GLY A 317 13.48 26.72 6.35
N VAL A 318 12.15 26.91 6.33
CA VAL A 318 11.15 25.85 6.40
C VAL A 318 10.16 25.98 5.26
N LEU A 319 10.06 24.97 4.40
CA LEU A 319 9.02 24.83 3.38
C LEU A 319 7.97 23.81 3.82
N ALA A 320 6.78 24.27 4.18
CA ALA A 320 5.67 23.42 4.60
C ALA A 320 4.55 23.46 3.56
N ARG A 321 4.54 22.50 2.61
CA ARG A 321 3.45 22.35 1.64
C ARG A 321 2.18 21.81 2.30
N GLY A 322 1.02 22.31 1.88
CA GLY A 322 -0.29 21.91 2.37
C GLY A 322 -1.34 21.94 1.25
N THR A 323 -2.58 22.35 1.53
CA THR A 323 -3.64 22.54 0.53
C THR A 323 -3.87 21.33 -0.40
N ASP A 324 -3.51 21.45 -1.67
CA ASP A 324 -3.63 20.40 -2.70
C ASP A 324 -2.86 19.11 -2.34
N TYR A 325 -1.72 19.23 -1.65
CA TYR A 325 -0.97 18.08 -1.15
C TYR A 325 -1.70 17.33 -0.01
N VAL A 326 -2.61 17.98 0.71
CA VAL A 326 -3.46 17.37 1.75
C VAL A 326 -4.72 16.79 1.11
N THR A 327 -5.36 17.51 0.19
CA THR A 327 -6.63 17.09 -0.43
C THR A 327 -6.47 15.98 -1.46
N MET A 328 -5.33 15.87 -2.15
CA MET A 328 -5.15 14.91 -3.24
C MET A 328 -4.57 13.55 -2.86
N ASN A 329 -4.04 13.36 -1.64
CA ASN A 329 -3.41 12.12 -1.18
C ASN A 329 -2.53 11.44 -2.27
N LEU A 330 -1.55 12.20 -2.81
CA LEU A 330 -0.80 11.92 -4.05
C LEU A 330 0.17 10.70 -4.02
N GLY A 331 -0.15 9.66 -3.25
CA GLY A 331 0.74 8.51 -3.04
C GLY A 331 1.77 8.73 -1.93
N ALA A 332 2.46 7.65 -1.53
CA ALA A 332 3.32 7.64 -0.35
C ALA A 332 4.58 8.51 -0.47
N ASP A 333 5.15 8.65 -1.68
CA ASP A 333 6.37 9.43 -1.97
C ASP A 333 6.12 10.95 -2.06
N ARG A 334 4.88 11.35 -2.35
CA ARG A 334 4.42 12.75 -2.41
C ARG A 334 3.64 13.18 -1.18
N ARG A 335 3.51 12.32 -0.16
CA ARG A 335 2.89 12.68 1.11
C ARG A 335 3.82 13.62 1.88
N HIS A 336 3.28 14.77 2.29
CA HIS A 336 3.99 15.80 3.05
C HIS A 336 3.76 15.68 4.55
N ALA A 337 4.81 15.97 5.31
CA ALA A 337 4.85 15.88 6.75
C ALA A 337 3.84 16.82 7.38
N THR A 338 3.15 16.32 8.39
CA THR A 338 2.19 17.14 9.13
C THR A 338 2.92 18.23 9.89
N PRO A 339 2.25 19.35 10.23
CA PRO A 339 2.85 20.37 11.06
C PRO A 339 3.45 19.85 12.36
N ASP A 340 2.85 18.85 13.00
CA ASP A 340 3.38 18.28 14.25
C ASP A 340 4.73 17.58 14.05
N GLN A 341 4.85 16.84 12.95
CA GLN A 341 6.10 16.18 12.56
C GLN A 341 7.19 17.21 12.29
N MET A 342 6.84 18.27 11.54
CA MET A 342 7.74 19.38 11.26
C MET A 342 8.17 20.10 12.55
N ILE A 343 7.23 20.40 13.47
CA ILE A 343 7.51 21.09 14.74
C ILE A 343 8.54 20.32 15.57
N SER A 344 8.45 18.99 15.62
CA SER A 344 9.41 18.15 16.34
C SER A 344 10.83 18.36 15.82
N VAL A 345 11.02 18.26 14.49
CA VAL A 345 12.34 18.39 13.85
C VAL A 345 12.85 19.83 13.92
N ILE A 346 11.96 20.83 13.81
CA ILE A 346 12.33 22.24 13.96
C ILE A 346 12.86 22.51 15.38
N ARG A 347 12.23 21.94 16.43
CA ARG A 347 12.72 22.08 17.82
C ARG A 347 14.12 21.49 17.97
N GLU A 348 14.31 20.26 17.52
CA GLU A 348 15.61 19.58 17.50
C GLU A 348 16.69 20.45 16.84
N TRP A 349 16.43 20.95 15.63
CA TRP A 349 17.41 21.75 14.89
C TRP A 349 17.70 23.09 15.56
N ILE A 350 16.71 23.73 16.17
CA ILE A 350 16.92 24.96 16.95
C ILE A 350 17.78 24.69 18.18
N GLU A 351 17.56 23.58 18.88
CA GLU A 351 18.31 23.19 20.08
C GLU A 351 19.76 22.80 19.74
N GLU A 352 19.97 22.03 18.67
CA GLU A 352 21.30 21.55 18.26
C GLU A 352 22.16 22.65 17.62
N ASP A 353 21.59 23.43 16.70
CA ASP A 353 22.35 24.35 15.87
C ASP A 353 22.17 25.82 16.28
N GLY A 354 21.23 26.14 17.19
CA GLY A 354 21.05 27.48 17.73
C GLY A 354 20.46 28.50 16.76
N TYR A 355 19.48 28.12 15.91
CA TYR A 355 18.80 29.07 15.02
C TYR A 355 17.96 30.11 15.79
N GLU A 356 18.09 31.38 15.43
CA GLU A 356 17.42 32.50 16.10
C GLU A 356 15.96 32.66 15.63
N LYS A 357 15.74 32.50 14.32
CA LYS A 357 14.47 32.68 13.63
C LYS A 357 14.18 31.52 12.68
N ILE A 358 12.91 31.38 12.34
CA ILE A 358 12.40 30.45 11.32
C ILE A 358 11.83 31.29 10.19
N PHE A 359 12.27 31.09 8.95
CA PHE A 359 11.55 31.59 7.78
C PHE A 359 10.65 30.49 7.24
N LEU A 360 9.34 30.67 7.36
CA LEU A 360 8.33 29.69 6.96
C LEU A 360 7.67 30.10 5.64
N ALA A 361 7.90 29.28 4.61
CA ALA A 361 7.17 29.32 3.35
C ALA A 361 6.04 28.29 3.37
N THR A 362 4.80 28.75 3.22
CA THR A 362 3.62 27.89 3.10
C THR A 362 2.45 28.67 2.48
N GLU A 363 1.81 28.05 1.48
CA GLU A 363 0.53 28.50 0.91
C GLU A 363 -0.68 28.18 1.81
N ASP A 364 -0.47 27.32 2.80
CA ASP A 364 -1.51 26.78 3.67
C ASP A 364 -1.58 27.58 4.99
N ASN A 365 -2.73 28.20 5.26
CA ASN A 365 -2.92 28.98 6.47
C ASN A 365 -2.97 28.11 7.74
N ASP A 366 -3.49 26.89 7.64
CA ASP A 366 -3.57 25.94 8.77
C ASP A 366 -2.15 25.56 9.23
N ASN A 367 -1.23 25.33 8.28
CA ASN A 367 0.19 25.10 8.56
C ASN A 367 0.87 26.32 9.20
N LEU A 368 0.61 27.53 8.67
CA LEU A 368 1.19 28.77 9.19
C LEU A 368 0.81 29.00 10.65
N GLU A 369 -0.49 28.93 10.96
CA GLU A 369 -1.00 29.19 12.31
C GLU A 369 -0.42 28.20 13.32
N LYS A 370 -0.41 26.91 12.97
CA LYS A 370 0.05 25.85 13.85
C LYS A 370 1.55 25.95 14.16
N ILE A 371 2.39 26.19 13.16
CA ILE A 371 3.84 26.35 13.38
C ILE A 371 4.13 27.67 14.11
N ARG A 372 3.42 28.76 13.78
CA ARG A 372 3.60 30.05 14.49
C ARG A 372 3.22 29.95 15.97
N ALA A 373 2.16 29.21 16.29
CA ALA A 373 1.76 28.95 17.68
C ALA A 373 2.83 28.14 18.45
N ALA A 374 3.48 27.18 17.79
CA ALA A 374 4.53 26.37 18.39
C ALA A 374 5.83 27.13 18.67
N PHE A 375 6.11 28.21 17.92
CA PHE A 375 7.32 29.03 18.06
C PHE A 375 7.02 30.55 18.14
N PRO A 376 6.39 31.02 19.24
CA PRO A 376 6.00 32.42 19.39
C PRO A 376 7.18 33.39 19.20
N GLY A 377 6.99 34.40 18.34
CA GLY A 377 8.00 35.43 18.08
C GLY A 377 9.22 34.98 17.25
N LYS A 378 9.30 33.71 16.82
CA LYS A 378 10.42 33.19 16.01
C LYS A 378 10.11 33.05 14.52
N VAL A 379 8.83 32.90 14.14
CA VAL A 379 8.41 32.65 12.75
C VAL A 379 8.27 33.94 11.95
N MET A 380 8.96 34.00 10.82
CA MET A 380 8.85 35.01 9.76
C MET A 380 8.23 34.35 8.54
N ALA A 381 7.35 35.06 7.83
CA ALA A 381 6.76 34.59 6.59
C ALA A 381 6.43 35.80 5.72
N ILE A 382 6.44 35.64 4.40
CA ILE A 382 6.04 36.71 3.49
C ILE A 382 4.55 37.04 3.64
N SER A 383 4.20 38.28 3.33
CA SER A 383 2.80 38.69 3.21
C SER A 383 2.27 38.18 1.87
N GLN A 384 1.38 37.19 1.93
CA GLN A 384 0.71 36.62 0.76
C GLN A 384 -0.69 36.19 1.17
N GLU A 385 -1.59 36.11 0.19
CA GLU A 385 -2.86 35.40 0.36
C GLU A 385 -2.59 33.90 0.61
N ARG A 386 -3.35 33.32 1.53
CA ARG A 386 -3.24 31.90 1.90
C ARG A 386 -4.62 31.27 1.94
N HIS A 387 -4.66 29.96 1.78
CA HIS A 387 -5.90 29.20 1.75
C HIS A 387 -5.89 28.12 2.83
N THR A 388 -7.08 27.66 3.22
CA THR A 388 -7.24 26.52 4.13
C THR A 388 -7.78 25.30 3.39
N VAL A 389 -7.50 24.11 3.91
CA VAL A 389 -8.03 22.85 3.35
C VAL A 389 -9.57 22.84 3.41
N SER A 390 -10.15 23.40 4.49
CA SER A 390 -11.60 23.48 4.67
C SER A 390 -12.28 24.33 3.59
N GLU A 391 -11.69 25.45 3.19
CA GLU A 391 -12.25 26.32 2.14
C GLU A 391 -12.24 25.64 0.77
N MET A 392 -11.14 24.97 0.42
CA MET A 392 -11.04 24.21 -0.83
C MET A 392 -12.11 23.10 -0.90
N GLN A 393 -12.26 22.33 0.18
CA GLN A 393 -13.28 21.28 0.28
C GLN A 393 -14.70 21.85 0.12
N LYS A 394 -15.02 22.97 0.78
CA LYS A 394 -16.33 23.65 0.65
C LYS A 394 -16.65 24.10 -0.77
N LYS A 395 -15.63 24.45 -1.57
CA LYS A 395 -15.76 24.83 -2.99
C LYS A 395 -15.65 23.64 -3.95
N ASN A 396 -15.62 22.41 -3.42
CA ASN A 396 -15.45 21.18 -4.20
C ASN A 396 -14.22 21.24 -5.12
N ALA A 397 -13.09 21.75 -4.60
CA ALA A 397 -11.83 21.84 -5.31
C ALA A 397 -10.79 20.95 -4.61
N SER A 398 -10.10 20.12 -5.38
CA SER A 398 -9.02 19.27 -4.84
C SER A 398 -7.63 19.79 -5.20
N LEU A 399 -7.54 20.69 -6.19
CA LEU A 399 -6.30 21.33 -6.65
C LEU A 399 -6.36 22.84 -6.36
N ILE A 400 -5.23 23.42 -5.97
CA ILE A 400 -5.15 24.86 -5.67
C ILE A 400 -5.47 25.71 -6.90
N TYR A 401 -5.02 25.30 -8.09
CA TYR A 401 -5.32 26.04 -9.32
C TYR A 401 -6.82 26.03 -9.64
N GLU A 402 -7.52 24.91 -9.39
CA GLU A 402 -8.97 24.82 -9.60
C GLU A 402 -9.71 25.74 -8.62
N PHE A 403 -9.20 25.85 -7.39
CA PHE A 403 -9.72 26.74 -6.38
C PHE A 403 -9.52 28.21 -6.78
N GLU A 404 -8.32 28.60 -7.19
CA GLU A 404 -7.99 29.95 -7.68
C GLU A 404 -8.88 30.37 -8.88
N GLN A 405 -9.11 29.46 -9.84
CA GLN A 405 -10.00 29.69 -10.99
C GLN A 405 -11.48 29.82 -10.60
N LYS A 406 -11.89 29.23 -9.47
CA LYS A 406 -13.25 29.40 -8.93
C LYS A 406 -13.41 30.71 -8.17
N LEU A 407 -12.33 31.29 -7.66
CA LEU A 407 -12.34 32.57 -6.96
C LEU A 407 -12.30 33.76 -7.93
N ASN A 408 -11.46 33.68 -8.96
CA ASN A 408 -11.20 34.76 -9.89
C ASN A 408 -11.40 34.32 -11.35
N THR A 409 -11.83 35.25 -12.21
CA THR A 409 -11.97 35.00 -13.67
C THR A 409 -11.42 36.17 -14.48
N GLY A 410 -11.07 35.91 -15.75
CA GLY A 410 -10.57 36.93 -16.67
C GLY A 410 -9.32 37.65 -16.15
N LYS A 411 -9.30 39.00 -16.25
CA LYS A 411 -8.17 39.81 -15.80
C LYS A 411 -7.87 39.65 -14.29
N ALA A 412 -8.90 39.51 -13.46
CA ALA A 412 -8.70 39.32 -12.01
C ALA A 412 -7.95 38.02 -11.70
N TYR A 413 -8.17 36.96 -12.47
CA TYR A 413 -7.42 35.71 -12.33
C TYR A 413 -5.95 35.88 -12.75
N VAL A 414 -5.71 36.58 -13.85
CA VAL A 414 -4.33 36.83 -14.32
C VAL A 414 -3.54 37.67 -13.32
N ASP A 415 -4.15 38.74 -12.80
CA ASP A 415 -3.52 39.62 -11.81
C ASP A 415 -3.24 38.84 -10.50
N ALA A 416 -4.18 38.00 -10.04
CA ALA A 416 -3.98 37.15 -8.86
C ALA A 416 -2.91 36.07 -9.09
N LEU A 417 -2.88 35.44 -10.26
CA LEU A 417 -1.87 34.44 -10.62
C LEU A 417 -0.47 35.05 -10.68
N GLU A 418 -0.32 36.28 -11.18
CA GLU A 418 0.94 37.00 -11.15
C GLU A 418 1.42 37.22 -9.71
N ASP A 419 0.54 37.75 -8.84
CA ASP A 419 0.86 37.99 -7.43
C ASP A 419 1.28 36.71 -6.70
N THR A 420 0.51 35.62 -6.82
CA THR A 420 0.84 34.35 -6.16
C THR A 420 2.15 33.75 -6.70
N THR A 421 2.41 33.87 -8.01
CA THR A 421 3.66 33.39 -8.63
C THR A 421 4.87 34.15 -8.13
N VAL A 422 4.77 35.48 -8.07
CA VAL A 422 5.86 36.35 -7.59
C VAL A 422 6.13 36.09 -6.11
N ASN A 423 5.10 36.08 -5.28
CA ASN A 423 5.21 35.78 -3.85
C ASN A 423 5.83 34.40 -3.59
N TYR A 424 5.42 33.39 -4.34
CA TYR A 424 6.03 32.06 -4.24
C TYR A 424 7.53 32.08 -4.55
N PHE A 425 7.98 32.80 -5.59
CA PHE A 425 9.40 32.93 -5.90
C PHE A 425 10.18 33.70 -4.84
N TYR A 426 9.63 34.79 -4.29
CA TYR A 426 10.21 35.47 -3.13
C TYR A 426 10.45 34.49 -1.98
N ALA A 427 9.45 33.67 -1.64
CA ALA A 427 9.58 32.69 -0.57
C ALA A 427 10.69 31.67 -0.86
N LEU A 428 10.74 31.09 -2.06
CA LEU A 428 11.78 30.13 -2.43
C LEU A 428 13.18 30.77 -2.47
N TYR A 429 13.30 32.01 -2.94
CA TYR A 429 14.57 32.73 -3.00
C TYR A 429 15.11 33.04 -1.59
N ILE A 430 14.24 33.46 -0.67
CA ILE A 430 14.62 33.68 0.73
C ILE A 430 15.02 32.36 1.40
N LEU A 431 14.28 31.28 1.18
CA LEU A 431 14.64 29.95 1.67
C LEU A 431 16.04 29.54 1.20
N ALA A 432 16.37 29.81 -0.08
CA ALA A 432 17.68 29.51 -0.66
C ALA A 432 18.84 30.30 -0.03
N ARG A 433 18.55 31.34 0.75
CA ARG A 433 19.56 32.17 1.46
C ARG A 433 19.59 31.92 2.97
N CYS A 434 18.73 31.05 3.51
CA CYS A 434 18.78 30.64 4.91
C CYS A 434 20.03 29.79 5.21
N ASP A 435 20.39 29.65 6.49
CA ASP A 435 21.56 28.84 6.91
C ASP A 435 21.35 27.33 6.73
N ALA A 436 20.09 26.90 6.87
CA ALA A 436 19.66 25.52 6.77
C ALA A 436 18.26 25.44 6.17
N PHE A 437 17.91 24.27 5.62
CA PHE A 437 16.66 24.09 4.90
C PHE A 437 15.93 22.79 5.28
N LEU A 438 14.70 22.93 5.77
CA LEU A 438 13.79 21.82 6.07
C LEU A 438 12.57 21.90 5.16
N CYS A 439 12.22 20.81 4.49
CA CYS A 439 11.02 20.72 3.64
C CYS A 439 10.10 19.59 4.13
N SER A 440 8.79 19.81 4.08
CA SER A 440 7.81 18.81 4.53
C SER A 440 7.69 17.57 3.63
N GLY A 441 8.20 17.59 2.40
CA GLY A 441 8.04 16.47 1.46
C GLY A 441 8.60 16.73 0.06
N GLN A 442 8.45 15.75 -0.85
CA GLN A 442 8.88 15.89 -2.24
C GLN A 442 7.96 16.80 -3.05
N CYS A 443 8.43 18.01 -3.31
CA CYS A 443 7.78 18.99 -4.17
C CYS A 443 8.81 19.72 -5.03
N ASN A 444 8.37 20.38 -6.11
CA ASN A 444 9.31 21.14 -6.96
C ASN A 444 9.95 22.33 -6.21
N GLY A 445 9.30 22.84 -5.15
CA GLY A 445 9.89 23.87 -4.29
C GLY A 445 11.18 23.41 -3.59
N TRP A 446 11.26 22.14 -3.19
CA TRP A 446 12.50 21.55 -2.65
C TRP A 446 13.64 21.63 -3.67
N ASP A 447 13.37 21.22 -4.92
CA ASP A 447 14.38 21.21 -5.98
C ASP A 447 14.78 22.63 -6.37
N THR A 448 13.83 23.57 -6.49
CA THR A 448 14.12 24.99 -6.78
C THR A 448 15.02 25.63 -5.72
N VAL A 449 14.70 25.48 -4.42
CA VAL A 449 15.47 26.10 -3.33
C VAL A 449 16.92 25.60 -3.33
N ARG A 450 17.11 24.30 -3.50
CA ARG A 450 18.46 23.69 -3.57
C ARG A 450 19.25 24.16 -4.79
N SER A 451 18.55 24.31 -5.91
CA SER A 451 19.15 24.78 -7.16
C SER A 451 19.65 26.22 -7.02
N LEU A 452 18.80 27.12 -6.50
CA LEU A 452 19.15 28.53 -6.24
C LEU A 452 20.25 28.68 -5.17
N ASN A 453 20.25 27.83 -4.15
CA ASN A 453 21.28 27.83 -3.11
C ASN A 453 22.63 27.28 -3.62
N ALA A 454 22.64 26.55 -4.74
CA ALA A 454 23.81 25.87 -5.31
C ALA A 454 24.51 24.92 -4.31
N GLY A 455 23.72 24.23 -3.47
CA GLY A 455 24.22 23.22 -2.52
C GLY A 455 25.08 23.78 -1.37
N LYS A 456 24.87 25.04 -1.00
CA LYS A 456 25.62 25.76 0.06
C LYS A 456 25.02 25.60 1.47
N PHE A 457 23.87 24.96 1.64
CA PHE A 457 23.28 24.73 2.96
C PHE A 457 24.21 23.95 3.88
N LYS A 458 24.32 24.37 5.15
CA LYS A 458 25.08 23.64 6.17
C LYS A 458 24.36 22.35 6.58
N ARG A 459 23.03 22.40 6.60
CA ARG A 459 22.12 21.30 6.90
C ARG A 459 20.89 21.45 6.02
N GLU A 460 20.52 20.39 5.31
CA GLU A 460 19.27 20.34 4.58
C GLU A 460 18.58 19.00 4.79
N ARG A 461 17.26 19.01 4.85
CA ARG A 461 16.45 17.80 5.02
C ARG A 461 15.10 17.95 4.37
N LYS A 462 14.74 16.95 3.59
CA LYS A 462 13.39 16.73 3.12
C LYS A 462 12.78 15.66 4.02
N LEU A 463 11.76 16.01 4.79
CA LEU A 463 10.98 15.02 5.51
C LEU A 463 10.25 14.19 4.47
N MET A 464 10.58 12.93 4.39
CA MET A 464 9.71 11.98 3.74
C MET A 464 8.73 11.56 4.82
N VAL A 465 7.42 11.71 4.63
CA VAL A 465 6.44 11.12 5.57
C VAL A 465 6.61 9.62 5.67
N ALA A 466 7.21 9.04 4.64
CA ALA A 466 7.67 7.68 4.61
C ALA A 466 8.93 7.42 5.46
N MET A 467 9.77 8.37 5.90
CA MET A 467 11.16 8.03 6.33
C MET A 467 11.69 8.68 7.61
N GLU A 468 10.87 9.08 8.58
CA GLU A 468 11.41 9.28 9.93
C GLU A 468 10.56 8.60 11.00
N GLY A 469 11.15 7.57 11.62
CA GLY A 469 10.52 6.63 12.54
C GLY A 469 9.72 5.51 11.90
N ASP A 470 9.61 5.43 10.57
CA ASP A 470 8.81 4.40 9.89
C ASP A 470 9.63 3.15 9.53
N PRO A 471 9.33 1.97 10.10
CA PRO A 471 10.02 0.71 9.83
C PRO A 471 9.97 0.24 8.36
N ALA A 472 8.98 0.69 7.58
CA ALA A 472 8.83 0.29 6.18
C ALA A 472 9.93 0.88 5.28
N VAL A 473 10.63 1.91 5.75
CA VAL A 473 11.48 2.74 4.90
C VAL A 473 12.79 3.12 5.58
N GLU A 474 12.83 3.13 6.91
CA GLU A 474 14.06 3.14 7.68
C GLU A 474 14.68 1.74 7.82
N LYS A 475 16.01 1.72 8.00
CA LYS A 475 16.78 0.48 8.21
C LYS A 475 16.69 0.00 9.67
N TRP A 476 15.47 -0.26 10.14
CA TRP A 476 15.28 -0.96 11.41
C TRP A 476 15.87 -2.36 11.29
N LYS A 477 16.49 -2.83 12.37
CA LYS A 477 17.14 -4.14 12.42
C LYS A 477 16.10 -5.22 12.17
N GLU A 478 16.28 -5.93 11.06
CA GLU A 478 15.45 -7.06 10.72
C GLU A 478 15.78 -8.24 11.63
N ILE A 479 14.75 -8.78 12.27
CA ILE A 479 14.88 -9.95 13.12
C ILE A 479 14.70 -11.20 12.26
N ARG A 480 13.61 -11.28 11.49
CA ARG A 480 13.34 -12.36 10.52
C ARG A 480 12.09 -12.13 9.68
N PRO A 481 11.94 -12.84 8.54
CA PRO A 481 10.66 -12.98 7.86
C PRO A 481 9.64 -13.80 8.66
N VAL A 482 8.37 -13.57 8.35
CA VAL A 482 7.22 -14.31 8.88
C VAL A 482 6.29 -14.65 7.72
N THR A 483 6.05 -15.94 7.49
CA THR A 483 5.11 -16.38 6.44
C THR A 483 3.69 -16.32 6.98
N ALA A 484 3.49 -16.81 8.20
CA ALA A 484 2.27 -16.68 8.98
C ALA A 484 1.89 -15.20 9.13
N GLY A 485 0.81 -14.80 8.48
CA GLY A 485 0.31 -13.43 8.50
C GLY A 485 0.25 -12.75 7.15
N ILE A 486 1.00 -13.21 6.14
CA ILE A 486 0.81 -12.67 4.79
C ILE A 486 -0.57 -13.06 4.22
N PHE A 487 -1.14 -14.19 4.66
CA PHE A 487 -2.55 -14.53 4.42
C PHE A 487 -3.49 -13.43 4.95
N ALA A 488 -3.29 -13.02 6.21
CA ALA A 488 -4.06 -11.95 6.84
C ALA A 488 -3.84 -10.60 6.16
N ARG A 489 -2.60 -10.29 5.74
CA ARG A 489 -2.29 -9.11 4.92
C ARG A 489 -3.04 -9.12 3.58
N GLY A 490 -3.29 -10.29 3.02
CA GLY A 490 -4.10 -10.50 1.82
C GLY A 490 -5.62 -10.46 2.04
N ALA A 491 -6.11 -10.09 3.23
CA ALA A 491 -7.54 -9.93 3.49
C ALA A 491 -8.04 -8.50 3.23
N TYR A 492 -7.17 -7.49 3.38
CA TYR A 492 -7.48 -6.06 3.25
C TYR A 492 -6.41 -5.34 2.43
N PRO A 493 -6.77 -4.29 1.66
CA PRO A 493 -5.81 -3.48 0.91
C PRO A 493 -4.65 -3.07 1.80
N THR A 494 -3.45 -3.03 1.24
CA THR A 494 -2.19 -2.84 1.98
C THR A 494 -2.10 -1.52 2.74
N ASN A 495 -2.93 -0.54 2.37
CA ASN A 495 -3.08 0.76 3.03
C ASN A 495 -4.21 0.83 4.06
N LYS A 496 -4.96 -0.26 4.27
CA LYS A 496 -6.02 -0.34 5.28
C LYS A 496 -5.54 -1.07 6.52
N ALA A 497 -6.03 -0.59 7.65
CA ALA A 497 -5.85 -1.20 8.95
C ALA A 497 -6.42 -2.62 9.03
N PHE A 498 -5.67 -3.53 9.66
CA PHE A 498 -6.18 -4.86 10.01
C PHE A 498 -5.72 -5.28 11.40
N PHE A 499 -6.48 -4.86 12.41
CA PHE A 499 -6.22 -5.15 13.82
C PHE A 499 -7.45 -5.77 14.51
N MET A 500 -7.19 -6.44 15.63
CA MET A 500 -8.19 -6.93 16.56
C MET A 500 -8.43 -5.87 17.64
N THR A 501 -9.69 -5.63 17.98
CA THR A 501 -10.10 -4.77 19.10
C THR A 501 -10.55 -5.64 20.24
N TYR A 502 -9.95 -5.47 21.42
CA TYR A 502 -10.41 -6.06 22.67
C TYR A 502 -10.88 -4.95 23.61
N ARG A 503 -12.09 -5.06 24.15
CA ARG A 503 -12.61 -4.20 25.21
C ARG A 503 -12.89 -5.03 26.45
N PHE A 504 -12.27 -4.63 27.55
CA PHE A 504 -12.49 -5.20 28.88
C PHE A 504 -13.11 -4.14 29.78
N ASP A 505 -14.33 -4.37 30.24
CA ASP A 505 -14.93 -3.58 31.31
C ASP A 505 -14.55 -4.22 32.64
N LEU A 506 -13.60 -3.59 33.35
CA LEU A 506 -13.08 -4.05 34.62
C LEU A 506 -14.00 -3.62 35.78
N LYS A 507 -13.97 -4.37 36.87
CA LYS A 507 -14.71 -4.01 38.09
C LYS A 507 -14.18 -2.72 38.72
N GLU A 508 -12.87 -2.54 38.72
CA GLU A 508 -12.19 -1.36 39.23
C GLU A 508 -11.76 -0.40 38.11
N PRO A 509 -11.54 0.90 38.40
CA PRO A 509 -10.90 1.81 37.45
C PRO A 509 -9.54 1.26 36.98
N VAL A 510 -9.25 1.44 35.70
CA VAL A 510 -7.98 1.03 35.10
C VAL A 510 -6.85 1.82 35.72
N ASN A 511 -5.85 1.12 36.25
CA ASN A 511 -4.63 1.73 36.78
C ASN A 511 -3.51 1.67 35.72
N PRO A 512 -3.08 2.80 35.12
CA PRO A 512 -2.08 2.81 34.06
C PRO A 512 -0.71 2.29 34.51
N ASP A 513 -0.31 2.50 35.78
CA ASP A 513 0.95 1.98 36.32
C ASP A 513 0.91 0.46 36.46
N ALA A 514 -0.25 -0.09 36.86
CA ALA A 514 -0.47 -1.53 36.89
C ALA A 514 -0.49 -2.13 35.47
N VAL A 515 -1.10 -1.46 34.49
CA VAL A 515 -1.06 -1.86 33.07
C VAL A 515 0.38 -1.90 32.58
N LYS A 516 1.16 -0.84 32.82
CA LYS A 516 2.56 -0.76 32.41
C LYS A 516 3.40 -1.87 33.04
N THR A 517 3.27 -2.04 34.35
CA THR A 517 3.98 -3.08 35.11
C THR A 517 3.62 -4.48 34.61
N ALA A 518 2.34 -4.73 34.34
CA ALA A 518 1.87 -6.00 33.83
C ALA A 518 2.43 -6.30 32.44
N TRP A 519 2.35 -5.33 31.53
CA TRP A 519 2.88 -5.47 30.18
C TRP A 519 4.38 -5.73 30.16
N ASP A 520 5.17 -5.01 30.97
CA ASP A 520 6.62 -5.20 31.05
C ASP A 520 6.99 -6.60 31.58
N LYS A 521 6.18 -7.18 32.46
CA LYS A 521 6.36 -8.57 32.90
C LYS A 521 5.93 -9.57 31.82
N THR A 522 4.81 -9.33 31.15
CA THR A 522 4.33 -10.15 30.03
C THR A 522 5.35 -10.22 28.90
N LEU A 523 6.03 -9.12 28.57
CA LEU A 523 7.07 -9.09 27.55
C LEU A 523 8.32 -9.91 27.91
N LYS A 524 8.54 -10.24 29.20
CA LYS A 524 9.61 -11.18 29.59
C LYS A 524 9.27 -12.63 29.21
N VAL A 525 7.98 -12.94 29.10
CA VAL A 525 7.46 -14.24 28.65
C VAL A 525 7.30 -14.27 27.13
N TYR A 526 6.76 -13.17 26.56
CA TYR A 526 6.45 -13.03 25.14
C TYR A 526 7.15 -11.83 24.49
N PRO A 527 8.49 -11.83 24.39
CA PRO A 527 9.25 -10.74 23.77
C PRO A 527 8.85 -10.49 22.32
N TYR A 528 8.25 -11.47 21.62
CA TYR A 528 7.81 -11.31 20.24
C TYR A 528 6.75 -10.21 20.04
N MET A 529 6.00 -9.86 21.10
CA MET A 529 5.01 -8.78 21.04
C MET A 529 5.63 -7.38 21.09
N SER A 530 6.96 -7.27 21.29
CA SER A 530 7.68 -5.99 21.27
C SER A 530 8.18 -5.58 19.87
N TYR A 531 8.06 -6.46 18.87
CA TYR A 531 8.55 -6.16 17.52
C TYR A 531 7.54 -5.32 16.72
N ALA A 532 8.08 -4.56 15.77
CA ALA A 532 7.28 -3.96 14.71
C ALA A 532 7.21 -4.91 13.51
N VAL A 533 6.24 -4.68 12.62
CA VAL A 533 6.04 -5.48 11.41
C VAL A 533 6.09 -4.57 10.18
N ALA A 534 6.82 -4.99 9.15
CA ALA A 534 6.85 -4.29 7.86
C ALA A 534 6.88 -5.28 6.69
N ASN A 535 6.64 -4.78 5.48
CA ASN A 535 6.85 -5.55 4.26
C ASN A 535 8.19 -5.15 3.61
N ARG A 536 9.09 -6.10 3.38
CA ARG A 536 10.37 -5.89 2.68
C ARG A 536 10.55 -6.94 1.58
N GLY A 537 10.75 -6.49 0.34
CA GLY A 537 10.95 -7.38 -0.80
C GLY A 537 9.82 -8.40 -1.00
N GLY A 538 8.57 -8.01 -0.76
CA GLY A 538 7.40 -8.91 -0.84
C GLY A 538 7.17 -9.78 0.40
N LYS A 539 8.04 -9.75 1.40
CA LYS A 539 7.93 -10.57 2.61
C LYS A 539 7.49 -9.72 3.78
N LEU A 540 6.64 -10.29 4.64
CA LEU A 540 6.38 -9.74 5.96
C LEU A 540 7.60 -10.02 6.85
N VAL A 541 8.13 -9.00 7.52
CA VAL A 541 9.32 -9.09 8.38
C VAL A 541 9.06 -8.47 9.74
N LEU A 542 9.70 -9.03 10.77
CA LEU A 542 9.73 -8.46 12.11
C LEU A 542 10.97 -7.62 12.31
N LEU A 543 10.79 -6.49 12.98
CA LEU A 543 11.78 -5.47 13.16
C LEU A 543 11.92 -5.11 14.64
N GLU A 544 13.15 -4.89 15.09
CA GLU A 544 13.43 -4.39 16.43
C GLU A 544 12.78 -3.00 16.61
N ASN A 545 11.85 -2.87 17.56
CA ASN A 545 11.17 -1.60 17.85
C ASN A 545 11.66 -1.05 19.20
N ASN A 546 12.44 0.02 19.13
CA ASN A 546 13.00 0.68 20.32
C ASN A 546 12.18 1.89 20.79
N LEU A 547 11.02 2.15 20.16
CA LEU A 547 10.17 3.28 20.52
C LEU A 547 9.40 3.02 21.82
N PRO A 548 9.04 4.08 22.58
CA PRO A 548 8.25 3.93 23.81
C PRO A 548 6.93 3.19 23.57
N PHE A 549 6.60 2.26 24.44
CA PHE A 549 5.32 1.55 24.41
C PHE A 549 4.14 2.50 24.69
N VAL A 550 3.00 2.28 24.04
CA VAL A 550 1.86 3.20 24.08
C VAL A 550 0.77 2.72 25.05
N ILE A 551 0.56 3.51 26.10
CA ILE A 551 -0.56 3.42 27.04
C ILE A 551 -1.19 4.81 27.12
N LYS A 552 -2.48 4.95 26.79
CA LYS A 552 -3.13 6.26 26.68
C LYS A 552 -4.53 6.31 27.29
N GLU A 553 -4.84 7.37 28.01
CA GLU A 553 -6.21 7.65 28.47
C GLU A 553 -7.03 8.24 27.31
N THR A 554 -7.81 7.40 26.63
CA THR A 554 -8.62 7.79 25.47
C THR A 554 -9.63 6.69 25.14
N ALA A 555 -10.78 7.10 24.60
CA ALA A 555 -11.73 6.18 23.96
C ALA A 555 -11.53 6.09 22.44
N GLU A 556 -10.74 7.00 21.87
CA GLU A 556 -10.35 6.94 20.46
C GLU A 556 -9.37 5.81 20.20
N ILE A 557 -9.49 5.19 19.02
CA ILE A 557 -8.60 4.13 18.56
C ILE A 557 -7.18 4.68 18.41
N VAL A 558 -6.21 3.95 18.97
CA VAL A 558 -4.79 4.15 18.70
C VAL A 558 -4.31 2.93 17.94
N GLU A 559 -4.25 3.05 16.61
CA GLU A 559 -3.94 1.91 15.75
C GLU A 559 -2.56 1.33 16.09
N PRO A 560 -2.46 0.00 16.30
CA PRO A 560 -1.16 -0.67 16.35
C PRO A 560 -0.49 -0.54 14.97
N TYR A 561 0.80 -0.87 14.84
CA TYR A 561 1.63 -0.78 13.63
C TYR A 561 1.73 0.60 12.95
N GLU A 562 0.88 1.58 13.25
CA GLU A 562 0.98 2.95 12.76
C GLU A 562 1.86 3.81 13.67
N ARG A 563 2.17 5.02 13.19
CA ARG A 563 2.91 6.02 13.96
C ARG A 563 2.22 6.38 15.29
N SER A 564 0.89 6.41 15.32
CA SER A 564 0.12 6.72 16.54
C SER A 564 0.35 5.68 17.65
N GLY A 565 0.54 4.41 17.27
CA GLY A 565 0.92 3.29 18.13
C GLY A 565 2.42 3.07 18.26
N ASN A 566 3.27 3.99 17.80
CA ASN A 566 4.73 3.83 17.72
C ASN A 566 5.15 2.52 17.03
N PHE A 567 4.39 2.07 16.03
CA PHE A 567 4.64 0.84 15.27
C PHE A 567 4.67 -0.46 16.09
N HIS A 568 4.20 -0.43 17.35
CA HIS A 568 4.04 -1.64 18.16
C HIS A 568 2.91 -2.51 17.60
N SER A 569 3.05 -3.83 17.66
CA SER A 569 1.96 -4.74 17.31
C SER A 569 0.80 -4.70 18.33
N VAL A 570 0.96 -4.02 19.46
CA VAL A 570 -0.05 -3.87 20.50
C VAL A 570 -0.06 -2.44 21.04
N THR A 571 -1.25 -1.90 21.29
CA THR A 571 -1.43 -0.63 22.00
C THR A 571 -2.50 -0.78 23.10
N PHE A 572 -2.36 -0.03 24.19
CA PHE A 572 -3.33 -0.01 25.30
C PHE A 572 -3.96 1.37 25.40
N CYS A 573 -5.28 1.42 25.41
CA CYS A 573 -6.03 2.62 25.75
C CYS A 573 -6.94 2.34 26.93
N TYR A 574 -7.29 3.37 27.71
CA TYR A 574 -8.23 3.20 28.82
C TYR A 574 -9.09 4.43 29.04
N MET A 575 -10.25 4.21 29.64
CA MET A 575 -11.17 5.26 30.07
C MET A 575 -11.97 4.76 31.27
N ALA A 576 -11.79 5.39 32.44
CA ALA A 576 -12.38 4.93 33.71
C ALA A 576 -12.14 3.42 33.95
N ASN A 577 -13.17 2.59 33.83
CA ASN A 577 -13.10 1.13 34.06
C ASN A 577 -12.89 0.31 32.78
N ALA A 578 -12.90 0.95 31.60
CA ALA A 578 -12.74 0.27 30.33
C ALA A 578 -11.26 0.25 29.92
N LEU A 579 -10.74 -0.93 29.64
CA LEU A 579 -9.44 -1.16 29.01
C LEU A 579 -9.64 -1.63 27.57
N PHE A 580 -9.06 -0.89 26.63
CA PHE A 580 -9.02 -1.23 25.22
C PHE A 580 -7.62 -1.73 24.87
N VAL A 581 -7.55 -2.86 24.16
CA VAL A 581 -6.30 -3.41 23.65
C VAL A 581 -6.46 -3.59 22.14
N TYR A 582 -5.62 -2.94 21.36
CA TYR A 582 -5.60 -3.09 19.90
C TYR A 582 -4.38 -3.88 19.49
N VAL A 583 -4.57 -4.88 18.63
CA VAL A 583 -3.52 -5.85 18.27
C VAL A 583 -3.45 -6.01 16.76
N ASP A 584 -2.26 -5.83 16.19
CA ASP A 584 -2.03 -6.10 14.77
C ASP A 584 -2.38 -7.56 14.45
N HIS A 585 -3.42 -7.76 13.65
CA HIS A 585 -3.93 -9.10 13.35
C HIS A 585 -3.15 -9.79 12.23
N VAL A 586 -2.26 -9.04 11.57
CA VAL A 586 -1.43 -9.56 10.49
C VAL A 586 -0.46 -10.61 11.04
N PRO A 587 0.46 -10.31 11.97
CA PRO A 587 1.36 -11.32 12.51
C PRO A 587 0.70 -12.26 13.52
N VAL A 588 -0.40 -11.87 14.18
CA VAL A 588 -0.93 -12.55 15.37
C VAL A 588 -2.42 -12.88 15.20
N ASP A 589 -2.85 -14.09 15.58
CA ASP A 589 -4.26 -14.46 15.67
C ASP A 589 -4.79 -14.41 17.11
N GLY A 590 -6.12 -14.55 17.27
CA GLY A 590 -6.76 -14.49 18.59
C GLY A 590 -6.30 -15.58 19.56
N THR A 591 -6.01 -16.80 19.07
CA THR A 591 -5.51 -17.89 19.94
C THR A 591 -4.10 -17.57 20.46
N GLY A 592 -3.22 -17.04 19.61
CA GLY A 592 -1.89 -16.61 20.01
C GLY A 592 -1.95 -15.47 21.02
N PHE A 593 -2.77 -14.45 20.75
CA PHE A 593 -2.88 -13.29 21.65
C PHE A 593 -3.57 -13.62 22.98
N GLN A 594 -4.44 -14.62 23.03
CA GLN A 594 -5.06 -15.07 24.29
C GLN A 594 -4.01 -15.50 25.32
N LEU A 595 -2.92 -16.19 24.91
CA LEU A 595 -1.82 -16.56 25.80
C LEU A 595 -1.15 -15.34 26.45
N VAL A 596 -1.04 -14.26 25.68
CA VAL A 596 -0.51 -12.96 26.12
C VAL A 596 -1.46 -12.30 27.11
N LEU A 597 -2.76 -12.31 26.83
CA LEU A 597 -3.80 -11.76 27.72
C LEU A 597 -3.89 -12.50 29.05
N GLU A 598 -3.80 -13.84 29.05
CA GLU A 598 -3.82 -14.65 30.28
C GLU A 598 -2.68 -14.25 31.23
N THR A 599 -1.48 -14.08 30.66
CA THR A 599 -0.28 -13.65 31.40
C THR A 599 -0.36 -12.19 31.83
N PHE A 600 -0.86 -11.31 30.95
CA PHE A 600 -1.09 -9.90 31.25
C PHE A 600 -2.06 -9.71 32.42
N PHE A 601 -3.22 -10.37 32.41
CA PHE A 601 -4.19 -10.20 33.48
C PHE A 601 -3.71 -10.77 34.82
N TYR A 602 -2.95 -11.88 34.79
CA TYR A 602 -2.28 -12.38 35.99
C TYR A 602 -1.39 -11.30 36.62
N HIS A 603 -0.50 -10.69 35.83
CA HIS A 603 0.38 -9.64 36.33
C HIS A 603 -0.36 -8.35 36.69
N TYR A 604 -1.41 -7.99 35.96
CA TYR A 604 -2.21 -6.80 36.21
C TYR A 604 -2.87 -6.85 37.59
N TYR A 605 -3.55 -7.95 37.93
CA TYR A 605 -4.19 -8.07 39.24
C TYR A 605 -3.20 -8.26 40.38
N CYS A 606 -2.07 -8.95 40.15
CA CYS A 606 -1.00 -8.99 41.14
C CYS A 606 -0.45 -7.59 41.45
N ALA A 607 -0.23 -6.77 40.42
CA ALA A 607 0.25 -5.40 40.58
C ALA A 607 -0.78 -4.48 41.23
N LEU A 608 -2.05 -4.60 40.81
CA LEU A 608 -3.16 -3.78 41.31
C LEU A 608 -3.41 -4.02 42.80
N ASP A 609 -3.43 -5.28 43.23
CA ASP A 609 -3.79 -5.65 44.61
C ASP A 609 -2.56 -5.77 45.53
N GLY A 610 -1.35 -5.65 44.98
CA GLY A 610 -0.10 -5.74 45.74
C GLY A 610 0.16 -7.12 46.33
N CYS A 611 -0.34 -8.18 45.70
CA CYS A 611 -0.20 -9.57 46.14
C CYS A 611 0.18 -10.50 44.97
N GLU A 612 0.57 -11.74 45.28
CA GLU A 612 0.80 -12.77 44.27
C GLU A 612 -0.36 -13.76 44.27
N TYR A 613 -1.11 -13.81 43.17
CA TYR A 613 -2.18 -14.78 42.98
C TYR A 613 -1.60 -16.18 42.65
N PRO A 614 -2.35 -17.26 42.94
CA PRO A 614 -2.06 -18.56 42.35
C PRO A 614 -2.09 -18.46 40.82
N VAL A 615 -1.03 -18.92 40.16
CA VAL A 615 -0.94 -18.91 38.69
C VAL A 615 -1.98 -19.90 38.14
N PRO A 616 -2.91 -19.48 37.27
CA PRO A 616 -3.86 -20.40 36.66
C PRO A 616 -3.16 -21.47 35.82
N GLU A 617 -3.73 -22.67 35.76
CA GLU A 617 -3.11 -23.80 35.06
C GLU A 617 -2.80 -23.49 33.58
N GLY A 618 -1.53 -23.62 33.22
CA GLY A 618 -1.02 -23.38 31.87
C GLY A 618 -0.89 -21.91 31.48
N VAL A 619 -0.96 -20.98 32.44
CA VAL A 619 -0.49 -19.60 32.29
C VAL A 619 0.99 -19.53 32.66
N LEU A 620 1.78 -18.83 31.85
CA LEU A 620 3.21 -18.63 32.07
C LEU A 620 3.45 -17.27 32.74
N THR A 621 4.55 -17.15 33.48
CA THR A 621 4.94 -15.93 34.19
C THR A 621 6.40 -15.58 33.90
N GLU A 622 6.85 -14.40 34.32
CA GLU A 622 8.25 -14.00 34.16
C GLU A 622 9.24 -14.95 34.86
N LYS A 623 8.76 -15.76 35.81
CA LYS A 623 9.55 -16.78 36.52
C LYS A 623 9.83 -18.01 35.65
N ASP A 624 8.99 -18.27 34.64
CA ASP A 624 9.14 -19.38 33.70
C ASP A 624 10.09 -19.05 32.54
N GLY A 625 10.39 -17.75 32.36
CA GLY A 625 11.21 -17.25 31.26
C GLY A 625 10.44 -17.12 29.95
N VAL A 626 11.19 -17.04 28.84
CA VAL A 626 10.63 -16.87 27.50
C VAL A 626 9.86 -18.14 27.08
N ALA A 627 8.60 -17.98 26.68
CA ALA A 627 7.79 -19.09 26.20
C ALA A 627 8.43 -19.75 24.97
N PRO A 628 8.70 -21.06 24.98
CA PRO A 628 9.38 -21.72 23.88
C PRO A 628 8.45 -21.83 22.66
N GLY A 629 8.99 -21.56 21.47
CA GLY A 629 8.28 -21.75 20.19
C GLY A 629 7.25 -20.67 19.84
N GLN A 630 7.26 -19.52 20.52
CA GLN A 630 6.34 -18.40 20.25
C GLN A 630 6.43 -17.84 18.82
N GLU A 631 7.54 -18.09 18.14
CA GLU A 631 7.90 -17.62 16.80
C GLU A 631 7.86 -18.70 15.71
N VAL A 632 7.52 -19.93 16.07
CA VAL A 632 7.60 -21.06 15.16
C VAL A 632 6.39 -21.06 14.24
N ASP A 633 6.64 -20.98 12.93
CA ASP A 633 5.64 -20.87 11.88
C ASP A 633 5.18 -22.26 11.40
N ALA A 634 3.94 -22.62 11.73
CA ALA A 634 3.37 -23.92 11.41
C ALA A 634 3.14 -24.14 9.91
N TYR A 635 2.96 -23.09 9.11
CA TYR A 635 2.77 -23.24 7.67
C TYR A 635 4.05 -23.73 6.98
N LEU A 636 5.21 -23.33 7.50
CA LEU A 636 6.51 -23.77 6.99
C LEU A 636 6.83 -25.24 7.28
N MET A 637 6.03 -25.91 8.12
CA MET A 637 6.17 -27.35 8.41
C MET A 637 5.45 -28.25 7.40
N SER A 638 4.77 -27.66 6.39
CA SER A 638 4.13 -28.36 5.29
C SER A 638 4.71 -27.87 3.96
N ASP A 639 4.78 -28.74 2.96
CA ASP A 639 5.13 -28.34 1.59
C ASP A 639 4.03 -27.47 0.97
N PRO A 640 4.38 -26.44 0.18
CA PRO A 640 3.40 -25.55 -0.42
C PRO A 640 2.57 -26.29 -1.48
N ILE A 641 1.26 -26.05 -1.48
CA ILE A 641 0.31 -26.61 -2.45
C ILE A 641 -0.35 -25.46 -3.20
N ASP A 642 -0.40 -25.54 -4.53
CA ASP A 642 -1.08 -24.53 -5.35
C ASP A 642 -2.57 -24.46 -4.98
N PRO A 643 -3.06 -23.31 -4.46
CA PRO A 643 -4.45 -23.17 -4.05
C PRO A 643 -5.46 -23.42 -5.18
N LYS A 644 -5.09 -23.21 -6.45
CA LYS A 644 -5.98 -23.47 -7.59
C LYS A 644 -6.41 -24.94 -7.68
N THR A 645 -5.55 -25.87 -7.24
CA THR A 645 -5.80 -27.31 -7.32
C THR A 645 -6.89 -27.80 -6.36
N MET A 646 -7.12 -27.07 -5.26
CA MET A 646 -7.96 -27.48 -4.12
C MET A 646 -9.10 -26.49 -3.83
N MET A 647 -8.82 -25.18 -3.75
CA MET A 647 -9.83 -24.17 -3.40
C MET A 647 -10.86 -23.98 -4.52
N GLY A 648 -10.46 -24.14 -5.79
CA GLY A 648 -11.39 -24.12 -6.93
C GLY A 648 -12.45 -25.23 -6.88
N LYS A 649 -12.16 -26.36 -6.20
CA LYS A 649 -13.10 -27.46 -5.99
C LYS A 649 -14.00 -27.25 -4.76
N LEU A 650 -13.55 -26.46 -3.79
CA LEU A 650 -14.29 -26.14 -2.55
C LEU A 650 -15.21 -24.91 -2.70
N ALA A 651 -14.95 -24.03 -3.66
CA ALA A 651 -15.72 -22.79 -3.91
C ALA A 651 -16.98 -22.98 -4.79
N GLY A 652 -17.39 -24.22 -5.07
CA GLY A 652 -18.53 -24.51 -5.94
C GLY A 652 -19.87 -24.51 -5.19
N GLY A 653 -20.71 -23.50 -5.43
CA GLY A 653 -22.11 -23.52 -5.01
C GLY A 653 -22.70 -22.12 -4.74
N LYS A 654 -24.01 -21.96 -4.97
CA LYS A 654 -24.74 -20.76 -4.53
C LYS A 654 -25.07 -20.92 -3.05
N VAL A 655 -24.65 -19.96 -2.22
CA VAL A 655 -24.98 -19.91 -0.78
C VAL A 655 -25.86 -18.71 -0.48
N PHE A 656 -26.60 -18.78 0.63
CA PHE A 656 -27.38 -17.67 1.13
C PHE A 656 -26.46 -16.48 1.43
N THR A 657 -26.89 -15.28 1.03
CA THR A 657 -26.18 -14.03 1.27
C THR A 657 -27.14 -13.06 1.95
N LEU A 658 -26.67 -12.43 3.03
CA LEU A 658 -27.43 -11.41 3.74
C LEU A 658 -27.65 -10.21 2.82
N LYS A 659 -28.92 -9.86 2.54
CA LYS A 659 -29.25 -8.77 1.62
C LYS A 659 -28.69 -7.42 2.11
N GLU A 660 -28.69 -7.23 3.43
CA GLU A 660 -28.17 -6.05 4.13
C GLU A 660 -26.64 -5.92 4.01
N SER A 661 -25.94 -7.01 3.68
CA SER A 661 -24.49 -7.01 3.46
C SER A 661 -24.08 -6.74 2.00
N ILE A 662 -25.06 -6.62 1.09
CA ILE A 662 -24.83 -6.25 -0.30
C ILE A 662 -24.77 -4.72 -0.36
N LEU A 663 -23.56 -4.20 -0.50
CA LEU A 663 -23.26 -2.78 -0.54
C LEU A 663 -22.75 -2.38 -1.93
N ASP A 664 -23.02 -1.13 -2.34
CA ASP A 664 -22.44 -0.54 -3.54
C ASP A 664 -20.91 -0.39 -3.40
N ASP A 665 -20.45 -0.09 -2.18
CA ASP A 665 -19.06 0.00 -1.80
C ASP A 665 -18.52 -1.37 -1.34
N LEU A 666 -17.25 -1.66 -1.62
CA LEU A 666 -16.63 -2.94 -1.21
C LEU A 666 -16.51 -3.10 0.32
N PHE A 667 -16.52 -1.97 1.03
CA PHE A 667 -16.29 -1.83 2.46
C PHE A 667 -17.46 -1.07 3.09
N ALA A 668 -17.90 -1.49 4.28
CA ALA A 668 -18.96 -0.81 5.01
C ALA A 668 -18.45 0.53 5.57
N LYS A 669 -19.34 1.51 5.65
CA LYS A 669 -19.04 2.80 6.27
C LYS A 669 -19.16 2.66 7.79
N LYS A 670 -18.37 3.42 8.54
CA LYS A 670 -18.35 3.36 10.01
C LYS A 670 -19.73 3.60 10.60
N GLU A 671 -20.54 4.46 9.98
CA GLU A 671 -21.88 4.81 10.43
C GLU A 671 -22.88 3.66 10.30
N ASP A 672 -22.58 2.68 9.42
CA ASP A 672 -23.40 1.50 9.17
C ASP A 672 -23.02 0.31 10.04
N CYS A 673 -21.77 0.26 10.52
CA CYS A 673 -21.28 -0.83 11.37
C CYS A 673 -21.96 -0.87 12.74
N ARG A 674 -22.32 -2.07 13.21
CA ARG A 674 -22.89 -2.28 14.56
C ARG A 674 -22.16 -3.40 15.30
N GLY A 675 -21.91 -3.16 16.59
CA GLY A 675 -21.32 -4.07 17.55
C GLY A 675 -22.29 -4.39 18.71
N TYR A 676 -22.50 -5.67 18.96
CA TYR A 676 -23.24 -6.16 20.13
C TYR A 676 -22.39 -7.16 20.92
N CYS A 677 -22.68 -7.30 22.20
CA CYS A 677 -22.17 -8.38 23.02
C CYS A 677 -23.34 -9.16 23.60
N ILE A 678 -23.41 -10.45 23.30
CA ILE A 678 -24.29 -11.37 24.00
C ILE A 678 -23.50 -12.00 25.15
N SER A 679 -24.00 -11.90 26.38
CA SER A 679 -23.39 -12.58 27.52
C SER A 679 -24.33 -13.62 28.12
N VAL A 680 -23.80 -14.76 28.52
CA VAL A 680 -24.57 -15.88 29.11
C VAL A 680 -23.73 -16.60 30.14
N ASN A 681 -24.35 -17.07 31.23
CA ASN A 681 -23.66 -17.84 32.25
C ASN A 681 -23.07 -19.14 31.67
N SER A 682 -21.84 -19.46 32.06
CA SER A 682 -21.12 -20.63 31.57
C SER A 682 -21.84 -21.95 31.83
N ASP A 683 -22.45 -22.10 33.02
CA ASP A 683 -23.13 -23.34 33.39
C ASP A 683 -24.38 -23.55 32.54
N GLU A 684 -25.11 -22.49 32.18
CA GLU A 684 -26.29 -22.57 31.32
C GLU A 684 -25.90 -22.95 29.88
N MET A 685 -24.93 -22.25 29.28
CA MET A 685 -24.44 -22.53 27.94
C MET A 685 -23.90 -23.97 27.82
N MET A 686 -23.08 -24.39 28.80
CA MET A 686 -22.50 -25.73 28.80
C MET A 686 -23.53 -26.83 29.11
N SER A 687 -24.56 -26.56 29.91
CA SER A 687 -25.64 -27.50 30.15
C SER A 687 -26.45 -27.76 28.88
N TYR A 688 -26.81 -26.69 28.15
CA TYR A 688 -27.49 -26.83 26.87
C TYR A 688 -26.61 -27.49 25.81
N ALA A 689 -25.34 -27.08 25.69
CA ALA A 689 -24.40 -27.73 24.77
C ALA A 689 -24.30 -29.24 25.02
N LYS A 690 -24.26 -29.68 26.28
CA LYS A 690 -24.27 -31.11 26.62
C LYS A 690 -25.59 -31.79 26.26
N SER A 691 -26.74 -31.15 26.49
CA SER A 691 -28.05 -31.75 26.20
C SER A 691 -28.28 -31.99 24.71
N VAL A 692 -27.65 -31.22 23.82
CA VAL A 692 -27.74 -31.39 22.36
C VAL A 692 -26.50 -32.06 21.74
N LYS A 693 -25.67 -32.74 22.55
CA LYS A 693 -24.39 -33.33 22.12
C LYS A 693 -23.49 -32.35 21.36
N GLY A 694 -23.60 -31.06 21.66
CA GLY A 694 -22.85 -29.97 21.07
C GLY A 694 -21.53 -29.65 21.76
N SER A 695 -20.92 -28.59 21.27
CA SER A 695 -19.78 -27.85 21.82
C SER A 695 -20.13 -26.35 21.74
N PRO A 696 -19.45 -25.45 22.45
CA PRO A 696 -19.72 -24.01 22.31
C PRO A 696 -19.73 -23.53 20.85
N MET A 697 -18.71 -23.92 20.06
CA MET A 697 -18.62 -23.60 18.63
C MET A 697 -19.83 -24.13 17.82
N SER A 698 -20.17 -25.42 17.98
CA SER A 698 -21.25 -26.02 17.20
C SER A 698 -22.62 -25.48 17.59
N VAL A 699 -22.84 -25.22 18.88
CA VAL A 699 -24.08 -24.60 19.37
C VAL A 699 -24.25 -23.22 18.75
N LEU A 700 -23.22 -22.36 18.79
CA LEU A 700 -23.29 -21.03 18.18
C LEU A 700 -23.55 -21.10 16.68
N ALA A 701 -22.89 -22.01 15.96
CA ALA A 701 -23.11 -22.20 14.53
C ALA A 701 -24.55 -22.65 14.21
N VAL A 702 -25.07 -23.64 14.93
CA VAL A 702 -26.44 -24.16 14.73
C VAL A 702 -27.49 -23.14 15.14
N THR A 703 -27.38 -22.57 16.34
CA THR A 703 -28.31 -21.55 16.85
C THR A 703 -28.36 -20.35 15.90
N PHE A 704 -27.22 -19.90 15.38
CA PHE A 704 -27.22 -18.75 14.49
C PHE A 704 -27.70 -19.08 13.07
N ALA A 705 -27.42 -20.27 12.54
CA ALA A 705 -28.04 -20.75 11.30
C ALA A 705 -29.58 -20.80 11.42
N ASN A 706 -30.10 -21.29 12.54
CA ASN A 706 -31.54 -21.28 12.84
C ASN A 706 -32.10 -19.85 12.98
N ALA A 707 -31.34 -18.91 13.53
CA ALA A 707 -31.74 -17.51 13.60
C ALA A 707 -31.84 -16.88 12.20
N LEU A 708 -30.90 -17.18 11.32
CA LEU A 708 -30.92 -16.73 9.93
C LEU A 708 -32.09 -17.33 9.16
N GLU A 709 -32.39 -18.61 9.35
CA GLU A 709 -33.56 -19.25 8.73
C GLU A 709 -34.88 -18.65 9.24
N ARG A 710 -34.99 -18.41 10.56
CA ARG A 710 -36.15 -17.76 11.19
C ARG A 710 -36.45 -16.39 10.59
N GLU A 711 -35.41 -15.58 10.38
CA GLU A 711 -35.53 -14.22 9.81
C GLU A 711 -35.62 -14.21 8.28
N ASN A 712 -35.39 -15.35 7.61
CA ASN A 712 -35.43 -15.47 6.15
C ASN A 712 -36.12 -16.79 5.71
N PRO A 713 -37.40 -17.02 6.07
CA PRO A 713 -38.08 -18.31 5.83
C PRO A 713 -38.27 -18.65 4.35
N ASP A 714 -38.19 -17.66 3.47
CA ASP A 714 -38.27 -17.85 2.01
C ASP A 714 -36.94 -18.29 1.38
N ASN A 715 -35.86 -18.38 2.18
CA ASN A 715 -34.58 -18.85 1.69
C ASN A 715 -34.67 -20.28 1.13
N LYS A 716 -33.93 -20.51 0.04
CA LYS A 716 -33.80 -21.82 -0.63
C LYS A 716 -32.33 -22.19 -0.88
N LEU A 717 -31.39 -21.36 -0.43
CA LEU A 717 -29.96 -21.58 -0.57
C LEU A 717 -29.36 -22.06 0.75
N PRO A 718 -28.30 -22.89 0.73
CA PRO A 718 -27.60 -23.28 1.94
C PRO A 718 -27.02 -22.08 2.70
N ILE A 719 -27.13 -22.10 4.02
CA ILE A 719 -26.51 -21.13 4.92
C ILE A 719 -25.09 -21.60 5.24
N SER A 720 -24.09 -20.83 4.83
CA SER A 720 -22.67 -21.19 5.00
C SER A 720 -22.08 -20.56 6.26
N VAL A 721 -21.42 -21.36 7.09
CA VAL A 721 -20.63 -20.90 8.24
C VAL A 721 -19.15 -21.15 8.00
N ILE A 722 -18.36 -20.11 8.25
CA ILE A 722 -16.90 -20.17 8.27
C ILE A 722 -16.40 -20.28 9.71
N SER A 723 -15.60 -21.31 10.00
CA SER A 723 -14.99 -21.51 11.32
C SER A 723 -13.47 -21.51 11.22
N PRO A 724 -12.77 -20.53 11.81
CA PRO A 724 -11.32 -20.58 11.98
C PRO A 724 -10.92 -21.73 12.91
N VAL A 725 -9.88 -22.46 12.54
CA VAL A 725 -9.36 -23.62 13.26
C VAL A 725 -7.87 -23.43 13.49
N SER A 726 -7.46 -23.38 14.76
CA SER A 726 -6.04 -23.33 15.13
C SER A 726 -5.32 -24.62 14.73
N VAL A 727 -4.20 -24.50 14.02
CA VAL A 727 -3.41 -25.66 13.58
C VAL A 727 -2.38 -26.11 14.63
N ARG A 728 -2.11 -25.26 15.63
CA ARG A 728 -1.05 -25.38 16.64
C ARG A 728 -0.93 -26.77 17.27
N LYS A 729 -2.05 -27.33 17.72
CA LYS A 729 -2.08 -28.63 18.41
C LYS A 729 -1.62 -29.76 17.49
N VAL A 730 -2.09 -29.78 16.25
CA VAL A 730 -1.73 -30.81 15.26
C VAL A 730 -0.29 -30.64 14.79
N MET A 731 0.14 -29.39 14.63
CA MET A 731 1.49 -29.05 14.17
C MET A 731 2.54 -29.10 15.30
N GLY A 732 2.15 -29.49 16.52
CA GLY A 732 3.06 -29.75 17.63
C GLY A 732 3.64 -28.50 18.31
N ASN A 733 3.03 -27.32 18.13
CA ASN A 733 3.49 -26.09 18.77
C ASN A 733 2.33 -25.24 19.30
N THR A 734 1.95 -25.48 20.56
CA THR A 734 0.83 -24.79 21.23
C THR A 734 1.14 -23.36 21.63
N ASN A 735 2.41 -22.95 21.67
CA ASN A 735 2.84 -21.65 22.18
C ASN A 735 3.02 -20.57 21.09
N SER A 736 2.87 -20.92 19.81
CA SER A 736 3.03 -19.95 18.72
C SER A 736 2.10 -18.75 18.90
N LEU A 737 2.65 -17.54 18.80
CA LEU A 737 1.86 -16.31 18.77
C LEU A 737 1.42 -15.96 17.34
N LEU A 738 2.04 -16.60 16.33
CA LEU A 738 1.84 -16.26 14.93
C LEU A 738 0.43 -16.61 14.43
N HIS A 739 -0.02 -15.92 13.38
CA HIS A 739 -1.29 -16.19 12.71
C HIS A 739 -1.32 -17.60 12.08
N GLN A 740 -1.92 -18.57 12.78
CA GLN A 740 -1.86 -20.02 12.52
C GLN A 740 -3.25 -20.65 12.59
N VAL A 741 -4.12 -20.17 11.71
CA VAL A 741 -5.48 -20.69 11.53
C VAL A 741 -5.69 -21.18 10.10
N VAL A 742 -6.57 -22.16 9.94
CA VAL A 742 -7.16 -22.55 8.66
C VAL A 742 -8.67 -22.49 8.78
N HIS A 743 -9.38 -22.26 7.68
CA HIS A 743 -10.82 -22.04 7.71
C HIS A 743 -11.58 -23.28 7.25
N ASN A 744 -12.46 -23.80 8.10
CA ASN A 744 -13.46 -24.80 7.74
C ASN A 744 -14.72 -24.10 7.22
N ASN A 745 -15.32 -24.62 6.16
CA ASN A 745 -16.62 -24.17 5.65
C ASN A 745 -17.63 -25.30 5.82
N TYR A 746 -18.77 -25.00 6.45
CA TYR A 746 -19.89 -25.93 6.57
C TYR A 746 -21.17 -25.27 6.05
N ASN A 747 -21.99 -26.02 5.31
CA ASN A 747 -23.24 -25.52 4.73
C ASN A 747 -24.42 -26.24 5.37
N PHE A 748 -25.31 -25.49 6.00
CA PHE A 748 -26.61 -25.97 6.45
C PHE A 748 -27.64 -25.81 5.32
N THR A 749 -28.27 -26.88 4.87
CA THR A 749 -29.36 -26.74 3.88
C THR A 749 -30.68 -26.35 4.55
N PRO A 750 -31.60 -25.67 3.85
CA PRO A 750 -32.92 -25.37 4.41
C PRO A 750 -33.68 -26.62 4.89
N GLU A 751 -33.54 -27.75 4.18
CA GLU A 751 -34.14 -29.02 4.57
C GLU A 751 -33.53 -29.57 5.86
N GLU A 752 -32.24 -29.36 6.11
CA GLU A 752 -31.60 -29.75 7.37
C GLU A 752 -32.10 -28.90 8.53
N LEU A 753 -32.20 -27.59 8.36
CA LEU A 753 -32.62 -26.66 9.42
C LEU A 753 -34.11 -26.84 9.78
N THR A 754 -34.94 -27.23 8.82
CA THR A 754 -36.38 -27.45 9.06
C THR A 754 -36.70 -28.89 9.47
N GLY A 755 -35.89 -29.87 9.07
CA GLY A 755 -36.17 -31.30 9.25
C GLY A 755 -35.47 -31.99 10.42
N ASN A 756 -34.44 -31.37 11.01
CA ASN A 756 -33.65 -31.94 12.09
C ASN A 756 -33.78 -31.12 13.38
N ASP A 757 -33.62 -31.78 14.53
CA ASP A 757 -33.49 -31.10 15.82
C ASP A 757 -32.04 -30.62 16.07
N ASP A 758 -31.86 -29.82 17.12
CA ASP A 758 -30.55 -29.26 17.47
C ASP A 758 -29.51 -30.35 17.77
N GLU A 759 -29.92 -31.51 18.32
CA GLU A 759 -29.01 -32.62 18.62
C GLU A 759 -28.43 -33.21 17.33
N ALA A 760 -29.28 -33.47 16.34
CA ALA A 760 -28.87 -33.98 15.04
C ALA A 760 -27.97 -32.98 14.29
N LEU A 761 -28.34 -31.70 14.27
CA LEU A 761 -27.54 -30.63 13.63
C LEU A 761 -26.16 -30.48 14.27
N ASN A 762 -26.10 -30.45 15.61
CA ASN A 762 -24.83 -30.36 16.35
C ASN A 762 -23.95 -31.59 16.13
N THR A 763 -24.54 -32.79 16.15
CA THR A 763 -23.80 -34.04 15.92
C THR A 763 -23.15 -34.03 14.53
N LYS A 764 -23.91 -33.67 13.50
CA LYS A 764 -23.42 -33.61 12.12
C LYS A 764 -22.31 -32.57 11.95
N PHE A 765 -22.49 -31.36 12.48
CA PHE A 765 -21.46 -30.32 12.43
C PHE A 765 -20.16 -30.77 13.11
N ARG A 766 -20.26 -31.40 14.29
CA ARG A 766 -19.11 -31.92 15.03
C ARG A 766 -18.40 -33.06 14.31
N GLU A 767 -19.13 -33.94 13.64
CA GLU A 767 -18.54 -35.00 12.82
C GLU A 767 -17.72 -34.42 11.66
N THR A 768 -18.25 -33.41 10.97
CA THR A 768 -17.50 -32.69 9.92
C THR A 768 -16.25 -32.02 10.49
N MET A 769 -16.37 -31.30 11.61
CA MET A 769 -15.23 -30.67 12.28
C MET A 769 -14.16 -31.68 12.72
N LYS A 770 -14.55 -32.86 13.20
CA LYS A 770 -13.63 -33.94 13.57
C LYS A 770 -12.85 -34.46 12.36
N GLY A 771 -13.51 -34.61 11.20
CA GLY A 771 -12.84 -34.95 9.95
C GLY A 771 -11.86 -33.87 9.50
N PHE A 772 -12.30 -32.61 9.53
CA PHE A 772 -11.49 -31.46 9.13
C PHE A 772 -10.24 -31.27 10.02
N THR A 773 -10.37 -31.50 11.33
CA THR A 773 -9.28 -31.36 12.31
C THR A 773 -8.35 -32.59 12.40
N SER A 774 -8.52 -33.58 11.53
CA SER A 774 -7.59 -34.71 11.44
C SER A 774 -6.18 -34.24 11.06
N GLU A 775 -5.15 -34.96 11.51
CA GLU A 775 -3.76 -34.59 11.23
C GLU A 775 -3.47 -34.46 9.74
N GLN A 776 -3.93 -35.43 8.95
CA GLN A 776 -3.77 -35.43 7.50
C GLN A 776 -4.39 -34.18 6.86
N ASN A 777 -5.61 -33.81 7.25
CA ASN A 777 -6.31 -32.68 6.64
C ASN A 777 -5.72 -31.34 7.08
N ILE A 778 -5.33 -31.18 8.35
CA ILE A 778 -4.67 -29.94 8.80
C ILE A 778 -3.32 -29.75 8.10
N ARG A 779 -2.50 -30.80 7.97
CA ARG A 779 -1.22 -30.69 7.24
C ARG A 779 -1.42 -30.30 5.78
N LEU A 780 -2.43 -30.89 5.14
CA LEU A 780 -2.85 -30.56 3.77
C LEU A 780 -3.27 -29.08 3.66
N MET A 781 -4.14 -28.61 4.56
CA MET A 781 -4.59 -27.21 4.57
C MET A 781 -3.45 -26.23 4.88
N CYS A 782 -2.51 -26.58 5.77
CA CYS A 782 -1.30 -25.79 5.99
C CYS A 782 -0.47 -25.64 4.71
N GLY A 783 -0.35 -26.70 3.90
CA GLY A 783 0.33 -26.63 2.60
C GLY A 783 -0.37 -25.69 1.62
N VAL A 784 -1.72 -25.72 1.57
CA VAL A 784 -2.51 -24.78 0.78
C VAL A 784 -2.33 -23.34 1.25
N TYR A 785 -2.38 -23.09 2.57
CA TYR A 785 -2.21 -21.76 3.14
C TYR A 785 -0.80 -21.23 2.90
N ARG A 786 0.22 -22.09 2.98
CA ARG A 786 1.59 -21.75 2.58
C ARG A 786 1.66 -21.34 1.11
N GLY A 787 1.02 -22.08 0.21
CA GLY A 787 0.95 -21.71 -1.21
C GLY A 787 0.26 -20.36 -1.46
N ILE A 788 -0.85 -20.08 -0.76
CA ILE A 788 -1.50 -18.75 -0.79
C ILE A 788 -0.54 -17.69 -0.30
N CYS A 789 0.14 -17.94 0.81
CA CYS A 789 1.06 -16.99 1.43
C CYS A 789 2.21 -16.61 0.49
N GLU A 790 2.84 -17.60 -0.14
CA GLU A 790 3.91 -17.40 -1.11
C GLU A 790 3.41 -16.67 -2.37
N GLY A 791 2.19 -16.98 -2.84
CA GLY A 791 1.53 -16.28 -3.94
C GLY A 791 1.27 -14.80 -3.63
N TYR A 792 0.75 -14.50 -2.43
CA TYR A 792 0.52 -13.11 -1.99
C TYR A 792 1.81 -12.34 -1.79
N ALA A 793 2.87 -12.98 -1.28
CA ALA A 793 4.19 -12.35 -1.19
C ALA A 793 4.73 -11.93 -2.58
N LYS A 794 4.61 -12.81 -3.58
CA LYS A 794 4.97 -12.51 -4.97
C LYS A 794 4.10 -11.38 -5.56
N ALA A 795 2.78 -11.44 -5.35
CA ALA A 795 1.87 -10.40 -5.82
C ALA A 795 2.15 -9.04 -5.16
N TYR A 796 2.51 -9.02 -3.87
CA TYR A 796 2.91 -7.81 -3.19
C TYR A 796 4.19 -7.22 -3.81
N ALA A 797 5.21 -8.06 -4.02
CA ALA A 797 6.46 -7.63 -4.67
C ALA A 797 6.23 -7.05 -6.07
N ALA A 798 5.21 -7.56 -6.79
CA ALA A 798 4.80 -7.08 -8.10
C ALA A 798 3.82 -5.89 -8.07
N GLY A 799 3.42 -5.39 -6.89
CA GLY A 799 2.42 -4.32 -6.76
C GLY A 799 0.99 -4.73 -7.15
N ALA A 800 0.72 -6.04 -7.22
CA ALA A 800 -0.55 -6.60 -7.68
C ALA A 800 -1.47 -7.10 -6.55
N LEU A 801 -0.99 -7.18 -5.30
CA LEU A 801 -1.75 -7.77 -4.18
C LEU A 801 -3.10 -7.06 -3.94
N ASP A 802 -3.13 -5.73 -3.97
CA ASP A 802 -4.37 -4.96 -3.74
C ASP A 802 -5.45 -5.30 -4.78
N ASN A 803 -5.09 -5.50 -6.05
CA ASN A 803 -6.04 -5.89 -7.08
C ASN A 803 -6.63 -7.28 -6.79
N ILE A 804 -5.79 -8.23 -6.37
CA ILE A 804 -6.21 -9.59 -5.99
C ILE A 804 -7.18 -9.51 -4.80
N ILE A 805 -6.88 -8.68 -3.81
CA ILE A 805 -7.75 -8.46 -2.63
C ILE A 805 -9.11 -7.92 -3.05
N LEU A 806 -9.13 -6.85 -3.87
CA LEU A 806 -10.36 -6.21 -4.33
C LEU A 806 -11.22 -7.20 -5.11
N GLU A 807 -10.63 -7.98 -6.02
CA GLU A 807 -11.33 -9.00 -6.80
C GLU A 807 -11.88 -10.13 -5.91
N THR A 808 -11.07 -10.62 -4.97
CA THR A 808 -11.47 -11.70 -4.05
C THR A 808 -12.64 -11.24 -3.17
N ARG A 809 -12.57 -10.04 -2.60
CA ARG A 809 -13.64 -9.49 -1.76
C ARG A 809 -14.91 -9.16 -2.55
N ALA A 810 -14.79 -8.78 -3.82
CA ALA A 810 -15.96 -8.54 -4.67
C ALA A 810 -16.75 -9.83 -4.91
N LYS A 811 -16.06 -10.97 -4.94
CA LYS A 811 -16.64 -12.30 -5.15
C LYS A 811 -17.01 -13.05 -3.87
N THR A 812 -16.66 -12.52 -2.70
CA THR A 812 -16.91 -13.19 -1.41
C THR A 812 -18.38 -13.10 -1.03
N ASN A 813 -19.06 -14.25 -1.02
CA ASN A 813 -20.43 -14.44 -0.55
C ASN A 813 -20.38 -15.34 0.70
N SER A 814 -20.48 -14.76 1.89
CA SER A 814 -20.55 -15.52 3.15
C SER A 814 -21.78 -15.07 3.94
N ALA A 815 -22.48 -16.03 4.57
CA ALA A 815 -23.59 -15.71 5.46
C ALA A 815 -23.04 -15.24 6.81
N PHE A 816 -22.20 -16.04 7.47
CA PHE A 816 -21.59 -15.66 8.74
C PHE A 816 -20.33 -16.47 9.10
N SER A 817 -19.58 -16.00 10.10
CA SER A 817 -18.44 -16.71 10.68
C SER A 817 -18.59 -16.88 12.19
N VAL A 818 -18.04 -17.98 12.73
CA VAL A 818 -17.98 -18.24 14.17
C VAL A 818 -16.55 -18.59 14.56
N SER A 819 -16.00 -17.79 15.47
CA SER A 819 -14.67 -17.97 16.06
C SER A 819 -14.82 -18.20 17.57
N TYR A 820 -14.26 -19.29 18.08
CA TYR A 820 -14.28 -19.61 19.51
C TYR A 820 -12.85 -19.79 20.00
N LEU A 821 -12.42 -18.88 20.88
CA LEU A 821 -11.07 -18.88 21.43
C LEU A 821 -10.89 -19.85 22.61
N GLY A 822 -11.98 -20.23 23.27
CA GLY A 822 -11.92 -20.99 24.52
C GLY A 822 -12.07 -20.09 25.75
N THR A 823 -11.54 -20.56 26.87
CA THR A 823 -11.62 -19.91 28.18
C THR A 823 -10.38 -19.08 28.45
N LEU A 824 -10.54 -17.80 28.78
CA LEU A 824 -9.46 -16.95 29.29
C LEU A 824 -9.15 -17.35 30.74
N ARG A 825 -7.99 -17.98 30.95
CA ARG A 825 -7.58 -18.50 32.26
C ARG A 825 -7.24 -17.37 33.22
N THR A 826 -8.15 -17.14 34.16
CA THR A 826 -8.14 -15.96 35.06
C THR A 826 -8.22 -16.31 36.55
N GLY A 827 -8.42 -17.58 36.92
CA GLY A 827 -8.47 -18.00 38.32
C GLY A 827 -9.44 -17.16 39.16
N ASP A 828 -8.97 -16.72 40.34
CA ASP A 828 -9.80 -16.04 41.35
C ASP A 828 -10.23 -14.60 40.98
N TYR A 829 -9.54 -13.95 40.04
CA TYR A 829 -9.86 -12.58 39.62
C TYR A 829 -10.77 -12.51 38.38
N GLY A 830 -11.13 -13.65 37.79
CA GLY A 830 -11.92 -13.70 36.55
C GLY A 830 -13.30 -13.04 36.64
N ASN A 831 -13.92 -13.03 37.82
CA ASN A 831 -15.22 -12.36 38.04
C ASN A 831 -15.14 -10.82 38.04
N ARG A 832 -13.93 -10.24 37.95
CA ARG A 832 -13.68 -8.80 37.86
C ARG A 832 -13.49 -8.32 36.41
N ILE A 833 -13.51 -9.23 35.45
CA ILE A 833 -13.26 -8.94 34.02
C ILE A 833 -14.51 -9.28 33.22
N ARG A 834 -15.02 -8.30 32.46
CA ARG A 834 -16.03 -8.54 31.42
C ARG A 834 -15.42 -8.20 30.06
N MET A 835 -15.44 -9.12 29.11
CA MET A 835 -14.90 -8.88 27.77
C MET A 835 -16.04 -8.52 26.81
N THR A 836 -16.43 -7.25 26.80
CA THR A 836 -17.64 -6.79 26.12
C THR A 836 -17.42 -6.48 24.64
N ALA A 837 -16.19 -6.39 24.15
CA ALA A 837 -15.95 -6.40 22.71
C ALA A 837 -14.71 -7.20 22.36
N PHE A 838 -14.80 -7.98 21.30
CA PHE A 838 -13.70 -8.70 20.68
C PHE A 838 -13.98 -8.95 19.20
N HIS A 839 -13.70 -7.95 18.37
CA HIS A 839 -13.89 -8.08 16.93
C HIS A 839 -12.62 -7.87 16.15
N VAL A 840 -12.57 -8.58 15.05
CA VAL A 840 -11.74 -8.34 13.88
C VAL A 840 -12.63 -7.60 12.90
N MET A 841 -12.13 -6.56 12.23
CA MET A 841 -12.91 -5.89 11.18
C MET A 841 -13.35 -6.91 10.12
N GLN A 842 -14.64 -7.25 10.09
CA GLN A 842 -15.31 -7.94 8.99
C GLN A 842 -16.59 -7.18 8.67
N GLU A 843 -16.54 -6.40 7.60
CA GLU A 843 -17.64 -5.52 7.18
C GLU A 843 -18.65 -6.22 6.27
N LYS A 844 -18.35 -7.43 5.78
CA LYS A 844 -19.24 -8.25 4.95
C LYS A 844 -19.68 -9.49 5.73
N GLY A 845 -20.99 -9.67 5.86
CA GLY A 845 -21.59 -10.74 6.66
C GLY A 845 -21.71 -10.37 8.15
N ILE A 846 -21.81 -11.40 8.99
CA ILE A 846 -21.86 -11.28 10.46
C ILE A 846 -20.76 -12.16 11.03
N MET A 847 -19.98 -11.64 11.98
CA MET A 847 -18.93 -12.38 12.67
C MET A 847 -19.28 -12.53 14.15
N LEU A 848 -19.26 -13.76 14.63
CA LEU A 848 -19.38 -14.10 16.04
C LEU A 848 -18.01 -14.48 16.58
N GLN A 849 -17.50 -13.73 17.54
CA GLN A 849 -16.28 -14.09 18.26
C GLN A 849 -16.61 -14.38 19.71
N THR A 850 -16.19 -15.54 20.19
CA THR A 850 -16.60 -16.03 21.51
C THR A 850 -15.41 -16.41 22.35
N THR A 851 -15.45 -15.94 23.60
CA THR A 851 -14.57 -16.42 24.66
C THR A 851 -15.35 -16.58 25.96
N GLU A 852 -14.88 -17.47 26.84
CA GLU A 852 -15.36 -17.57 28.20
C GLU A 852 -14.40 -16.81 29.14
N VAL A 853 -14.93 -15.90 29.95
CA VAL A 853 -14.16 -15.19 30.97
C VAL A 853 -14.87 -15.30 32.32
N GLY A 854 -14.15 -15.78 33.33
CA GLY A 854 -14.73 -16.02 34.66
C GLY A 854 -15.83 -17.09 34.64
N LYS A 855 -17.09 -16.65 34.71
CA LYS A 855 -18.28 -17.54 34.71
C LYS A 855 -19.30 -17.20 33.61
N HIS A 856 -18.86 -16.50 32.57
CA HIS A 856 -19.71 -16.10 31.46
C HIS A 856 -19.02 -16.33 30.12
N PHE A 857 -19.80 -16.78 29.13
CA PHE A 857 -19.44 -16.62 27.73
C PHE A 857 -19.79 -15.21 27.30
N TYR A 858 -18.85 -14.59 26.59
CA TYR A 858 -19.03 -13.33 25.88
C TYR A 858 -18.95 -13.64 24.38
N ILE A 859 -20.05 -13.38 23.68
CA ILE A 859 -20.19 -13.54 22.24
C ILE A 859 -20.23 -12.14 21.67
N ASP A 860 -19.06 -11.66 21.23
CA ASP A 860 -18.96 -10.45 20.44
C ASP A 860 -19.59 -10.68 19.06
N TRP A 861 -20.37 -9.70 18.64
CA TRP A 861 -21.12 -9.69 17.42
C TRP A 861 -20.79 -8.43 16.65
N TYR A 862 -20.29 -8.57 15.44
CA TYR A 862 -19.99 -7.44 14.56
C TYR A 862 -20.62 -7.61 13.18
N GLN A 863 -21.20 -6.54 12.66
CA GLN A 863 -21.86 -6.52 11.35
C GLN A 863 -21.73 -5.15 10.65
N GLY A 864 -21.67 -5.15 9.31
CA GLY A 864 -21.53 -3.94 8.49
C GLY A 864 -22.85 -3.26 8.10
N PHE A 865 -23.90 -3.37 8.92
CA PHE A 865 -25.22 -2.77 8.64
C PHE A 865 -26.00 -2.47 9.94
N PRO A 866 -26.99 -1.54 9.92
CA PRO A 866 -27.56 -0.99 11.15
C PRO A 866 -28.62 -1.84 11.88
N GLY A 867 -29.17 -2.89 11.27
CA GLY A 867 -30.34 -3.62 11.79
C GLY A 867 -30.03 -4.68 12.84
N ASP A 868 -30.85 -4.80 13.89
CA ASP A 868 -30.59 -5.67 15.05
C ASP A 868 -31.41 -6.98 15.08
N LYS A 869 -32.14 -7.29 13.99
CA LYS A 869 -33.07 -8.44 13.94
C LYS A 869 -32.38 -9.78 14.18
N TYR A 870 -31.19 -9.97 13.60
CA TYR A 870 -30.45 -11.23 13.68
C TYR A 870 -29.90 -11.51 15.09
N VAL A 871 -29.36 -10.49 15.76
CA VAL A 871 -28.86 -10.62 17.14
C VAL A 871 -30.02 -10.89 18.12
N LYS A 872 -31.17 -10.26 17.90
CA LYS A 872 -32.40 -10.53 18.67
C LYS A 872 -32.91 -11.96 18.44
N ALA A 873 -32.96 -12.42 17.19
CA ALA A 873 -33.38 -13.78 16.85
C ALA A 873 -32.46 -14.83 17.49
N MET A 874 -31.14 -14.61 17.49
CA MET A 874 -30.20 -15.49 18.18
C MET A 874 -30.44 -15.53 19.69
N ARG A 875 -30.61 -14.37 20.35
CA ARG A 875 -30.94 -14.32 21.78
C ARG A 875 -32.24 -15.05 22.09
N ASP A 876 -33.28 -14.86 21.28
CA ASP A 876 -34.59 -15.48 21.52
C ASP A 876 -34.49 -17.01 21.43
N LEU A 877 -33.75 -17.52 20.43
CA LEU A 877 -33.41 -18.95 20.36
C LEU A 877 -32.61 -19.44 21.57
N MET A 878 -31.67 -18.62 22.09
CA MET A 878 -30.93 -18.99 23.30
C MET A 878 -31.85 -19.05 24.54
N LEU A 879 -32.81 -18.13 24.67
CA LEU A 879 -33.82 -18.15 25.73
C LEU A 879 -34.73 -19.39 25.61
N GLU A 880 -35.18 -19.72 24.40
CA GLU A 880 -35.97 -20.92 24.10
C GLU A 880 -35.21 -22.21 24.45
N ALA A 881 -33.88 -22.21 24.25
CA ALA A 881 -32.96 -23.28 24.65
C ALA A 881 -32.71 -23.39 26.16
N GLY A 882 -33.28 -22.49 26.98
CA GLY A 882 -33.21 -22.52 28.43
C GLY A 882 -32.05 -21.72 29.05
N MET A 883 -31.32 -20.92 28.26
CA MET A 883 -30.27 -20.01 28.74
C MET A 883 -30.88 -18.70 29.26
N LYS A 884 -31.43 -18.73 30.47
CA LYS A 884 -32.22 -17.64 31.08
C LYS A 884 -31.40 -16.40 31.40
N SER A 885 -30.09 -16.54 31.59
CA SER A 885 -29.18 -15.44 31.93
C SER A 885 -28.72 -14.63 30.72
N VAL A 886 -29.15 -14.99 29.50
CA VAL A 886 -28.67 -14.33 28.29
C VAL A 886 -29.04 -12.85 28.27
N SER A 887 -28.06 -11.98 28.02
CA SER A 887 -28.24 -10.54 27.85
C SER A 887 -27.63 -10.07 26.53
N ILE A 888 -28.13 -8.96 25.99
CA ILE A 888 -27.53 -8.26 24.84
C ILE A 888 -27.18 -6.84 25.28
N GLU A 889 -25.96 -6.43 25.00
CA GLU A 889 -25.46 -5.06 25.18
C GLU A 889 -24.95 -4.52 23.83
N ARG A 890 -25.04 -3.20 23.63
CA ARG A 890 -24.45 -2.51 22.48
C ARG A 890 -23.09 -1.96 22.91
N VAL A 891 -22.05 -2.17 22.10
CA VAL A 891 -20.65 -2.06 22.58
C VAL A 891 -19.76 -1.12 21.78
N GLU A 892 -20.32 -0.52 20.72
CA GLU A 892 -19.72 0.53 19.89
C GLU A 892 -19.59 1.91 20.56
#